data_AF-A0A8V0XYS4-F1
#
_entry.id   AF-A0A8V0XYS4-F1
#
_cell.length_a   1.000
_cell.length_b   1.000
_cell.length_c   1.000
_cell.angle_alpha   90.00
_cell.angle_beta   90.00
_cell.angle_gamma   90.00
#
_symmetry.space_group_name_H-M   'P 1'
#
loop_
_entity.id
_entity.type
_entity.pdbx_description
1 polymer ?
#
loop_
_entity_poly.entity_id
_entity_poly.type
_entity_poly.pdbx_seq_one_letter_code
_entity_poly.pdbx_strand_id
1 'polypeptide(L)'
;MESLPLRVLACGDVEGRLETLFGRVRAIQSKSGRFDMLLCVGNFFSSTSDAEWAEYRSGAKKAPIPTFVLGANNQETMHCFPHVTGCELAENITYLGRRGLFSGSSGLQIAYLSGTESQDEPTPAYSFSSKDVTELKSSLLSTPDFKGVDILLTSPWPRGVESFANSPGEIDTKKCGSTLISDLAASLKPRYHFAALEKAYYERLPYRNHTVLQETPQHVTRFIALAEVGNTSKKKYLYAFSIVPMSLMDPAELVKQPQDVTENPYRKLRKGTQKTKVLGCAEEETACQFFFDLNKHQGKKRPSDGKDRGSSQTKQAKKPPQPTGPCWFCLASPEVEKHLVVSIGTHCYLALAKGGLLPDHVLILPIGHYQSVVDLSSEVMEEVTKYKSALKEFFRSKGKKYVLFERNYKSQHLQLQVIPVPLDYTSEDIKECFITQAQEQQIELLEIPEHSDITQVVQPGTPYFYVELDTGEKLFHRIRGSFPLQFGRLNHPNVVRACEVPEEMNFLVNDVPLLAMEYCSGGDLRKLLNKPENCCGLKESQILSLLSDIGSGIQYLHENRIIHRDLKPENIVLQDEGGKIIHKIIDLGYAKDLDQGSLCTSFVGTLQYLAPELFENKSYSVTVDYWSFGTMVFECIAGFRPFLHNLQPFTWHEKIKKKDPKHIFASEEMNGEVRFSTHLPQPHSICSLIVEPMESWLQLMLNWDPEQRGGGLDPETNSPKCFLLMDHILNLKIVHILNMTSAKIVSFLLHPEESLHFLQNRIESETGISTGNQELLLETGICLDPRKPASQCVIDGVRGWDSYMVYLFDKSKTVYDGPFASRSLSECVNYIVQDSKIQLPIPQLRKVWAEAVHYVIGLKEDYSRLFQGQRAAMLSLLRYNANLIKMKNNMVSASQQLKAKLEFFHQSIRLDLERYSDQMAYGISSEKMLKAWKEMEEKASHCAQAEDIGYLDEQIMALHTEIVELQKSPYARRQGEVMESLEQRAIDLYKQLKTRPPDHAYSDSTDMVKIIVQTVQSQDRVLKELFGHLSKLLGCKQKIIDLLPKIEVALNNIKEADNSVMQMQGKRQREIWHLLKIACTQSSSRSLVSSSLEGTASTPAATWVPQSSSEYAPHPLSSMATPGDGENFVDVIEENLNYLDRFSSMLQEAREEQNNSLTNFDWSWLK
;
A
#
# COMPACT_ATOMS: atom_id res chain seq x y z
N MET A 1 6.76 -36.35 51.59
CA MET A 1 5.65 -37.18 51.08
C MET A 1 4.81 -36.29 50.19
N GLU A 2 4.86 -36.46 48.87
CA GLU A 2 3.98 -35.74 47.95
C GLU A 2 2.53 -36.12 48.26
N SER A 3 1.70 -35.14 48.62
CA SER A 3 0.30 -35.38 48.91
C SER A 3 -0.46 -35.69 47.62
N LEU A 4 -1.03 -36.89 47.52
CA LEU A 4 -1.83 -37.31 46.37
C LEU A 4 -3.08 -36.42 46.24
N PRO A 5 -3.41 -35.92 45.03
CA PRO A 5 -4.59 -35.09 44.81
C PRO A 5 -5.89 -35.89 44.94
N LEU A 6 -6.90 -35.33 45.61
CA LEU A 6 -8.23 -35.92 45.74
C LEU A 6 -8.99 -35.79 44.43
N ARG A 7 -9.68 -36.84 44.01
CA ARG A 7 -10.47 -36.87 42.79
C ARG A 7 -11.95 -36.76 43.11
N VAL A 8 -12.55 -35.64 42.73
CA VAL A 8 -13.92 -35.26 43.09
C VAL A 8 -14.81 -35.19 41.86
N LEU A 9 -16.05 -35.66 41.99
CA LEU A 9 -17.11 -35.45 41.02
C LEU A 9 -18.11 -34.42 41.56
N ALA A 10 -18.55 -33.47 40.74
CA ALA A 10 -19.66 -32.56 41.04
C ALA A 10 -20.81 -32.80 40.06
N CYS A 11 -22.05 -32.78 40.54
CA CYS A 11 -23.26 -33.04 39.77
C CYS A 11 -24.28 -31.92 39.97
N GLY A 12 -24.99 -31.52 38.91
CA GLY A 12 -26.15 -30.61 38.98
C GLY A 12 -27.44 -31.31 39.42
N ASP A 13 -28.59 -30.76 39.02
CA ASP A 13 -29.92 -31.23 39.43
C ASP A 13 -30.18 -32.70 39.06
N VAL A 14 -30.33 -33.57 40.05
CA VAL A 14 -30.57 -35.02 39.89
C VAL A 14 -32.04 -35.32 39.64
N GLU A 15 -32.95 -34.61 40.33
CA GLU A 15 -34.41 -34.76 40.24
C GLU A 15 -34.85 -36.25 40.29
N GLY A 16 -34.30 -37.02 41.23
CA GLY A 16 -34.68 -38.42 41.45
C GLY A 16 -34.16 -39.45 40.43
N ARG A 17 -33.38 -39.07 39.40
CA ARG A 17 -32.81 -39.99 38.40
C ARG A 17 -31.50 -40.64 38.89
N LEU A 18 -31.60 -41.41 39.96
CA LEU A 18 -30.47 -42.02 40.68
C LEU A 18 -29.75 -43.09 39.84
N GLU A 19 -30.48 -43.91 39.09
CA GLU A 19 -29.88 -44.93 38.23
C GLU A 19 -29.05 -44.32 37.10
N THR A 20 -29.56 -43.24 36.50
CA THR A 20 -28.84 -42.51 35.44
C THR A 20 -27.55 -41.90 35.98
N LEU A 21 -27.62 -41.26 37.16
CA LEU A 21 -26.45 -40.69 37.82
C LEU A 21 -25.44 -41.76 38.22
N PHE A 22 -25.84 -42.75 39.02
CA PHE A 22 -24.93 -43.74 39.57
C PHE A 22 -24.45 -44.76 38.52
N GLY A 23 -25.23 -45.05 37.49
CA GLY A 23 -24.78 -45.79 36.31
C GLY A 23 -23.65 -45.06 35.59
N ARG A 24 -23.79 -43.74 35.41
CA ARG A 24 -22.73 -42.91 34.82
C ARG A 24 -21.48 -42.84 35.70
N VAL A 25 -21.64 -42.71 37.02
CA VAL A 25 -20.53 -42.70 37.98
C VAL A 25 -19.77 -44.03 37.98
N ARG A 26 -20.46 -45.17 37.96
CA ARG A 26 -19.84 -46.50 37.82
C ARG A 26 -19.04 -46.62 36.52
N ALA A 27 -19.60 -46.15 35.41
CA ALA A 27 -18.90 -46.13 34.12
C ALA A 27 -17.63 -45.26 34.17
N ILE A 28 -17.69 -44.09 34.81
CA ILE A 28 -16.52 -43.20 34.96
C ILE A 28 -15.45 -43.84 35.84
N GLN A 29 -15.82 -44.47 36.95
CA GLN A 29 -14.85 -45.18 37.79
C GLN A 29 -14.15 -46.31 37.04
N SER A 30 -14.88 -47.06 36.20
CA SER A 30 -14.29 -48.15 35.40
C SER A 30 -13.29 -47.67 34.36
N LYS A 31 -13.50 -46.47 33.78
CA LYS A 31 -12.66 -45.92 32.70
C LYS A 31 -11.50 -45.06 33.20
N SER A 32 -11.73 -44.29 34.24
CA SER A 32 -10.83 -43.22 34.67
C SER A 32 -10.19 -43.48 36.03
N GLY A 33 -10.49 -44.60 36.69
CA GLY A 33 -10.00 -44.95 38.03
C GLY A 33 -10.91 -44.45 39.16
N ARG A 34 -10.56 -44.81 40.40
CA ARG A 34 -11.36 -44.52 41.60
C ARG A 34 -11.47 -43.01 41.86
N PHE A 35 -12.68 -42.57 42.20
CA PHE A 35 -12.98 -41.21 42.69
C PHE A 35 -13.31 -41.29 44.19
N ASP A 36 -13.00 -40.21 44.93
CA ASP A 36 -13.09 -40.20 46.38
C ASP A 36 -14.47 -39.77 46.90
N MET A 37 -15.15 -38.87 46.19
CA MET A 37 -16.49 -38.38 46.57
C MET A 37 -17.26 -37.78 45.38
N LEU A 38 -18.59 -37.72 45.53
CA LEU A 38 -19.55 -37.08 44.64
C LEU A 38 -20.29 -35.95 45.36
N LEU A 39 -20.29 -34.74 44.82
CA LEU A 39 -20.98 -33.56 45.36
C LEU A 39 -22.19 -33.23 44.46
N CYS A 40 -23.40 -33.38 44.96
CA CYS A 40 -24.62 -33.03 44.22
C CYS A 40 -25.12 -31.64 44.65
N VAL A 41 -25.07 -30.70 43.72
CA VAL A 41 -25.57 -29.33 43.87
C VAL A 41 -26.90 -29.17 43.14
N GLY A 42 -27.90 -28.57 43.79
CA GLY A 42 -29.26 -28.44 43.25
C GLY A 42 -30.25 -29.49 43.78
N ASN A 43 -31.27 -29.81 43.01
CA ASN A 43 -32.36 -30.70 43.42
C ASN A 43 -31.93 -32.18 43.35
N PHE A 44 -31.84 -32.85 44.50
CA PHE A 44 -31.53 -34.28 44.53
C PHE A 44 -32.77 -35.17 44.31
N PHE A 45 -33.89 -34.83 44.97
CA PHE A 45 -35.16 -35.55 44.87
C PHE A 45 -36.09 -34.89 43.85
N SER A 46 -37.01 -35.68 43.27
CA SER A 46 -38.07 -35.18 42.39
C SER A 46 -39.34 -34.84 43.19
N SER A 47 -40.22 -34.02 42.62
CA SER A 47 -41.55 -33.76 43.20
C SER A 47 -42.62 -34.79 42.86
N THR A 48 -42.34 -35.73 41.94
CA THR A 48 -43.38 -36.54 41.28
C THR A 48 -43.18 -38.06 41.35
N SER A 49 -41.99 -38.57 41.70
CA SER A 49 -41.72 -40.01 41.79
C SER A 49 -40.65 -40.36 42.82
N ASP A 50 -40.98 -41.32 43.69
CA ASP A 50 -40.13 -41.83 44.78
C ASP A 50 -39.65 -43.29 44.54
N ALA A 51 -39.90 -43.82 43.34
CA ALA A 51 -39.72 -45.24 43.03
C ALA A 51 -38.24 -45.71 43.10
N GLU A 52 -37.31 -44.96 42.51
CA GLU A 52 -35.88 -45.31 42.56
C GLU A 52 -35.31 -45.14 43.99
N TRP A 53 -35.78 -44.14 44.73
CA TRP A 53 -35.28 -43.83 46.07
C TRP A 53 -35.63 -44.91 47.10
N ALA A 54 -36.76 -45.60 46.96
CA ALA A 54 -37.18 -46.68 47.86
C ALA A 54 -36.15 -47.82 47.95
N GLU A 55 -35.44 -48.13 46.85
CA GLU A 55 -34.41 -49.16 46.81
C GLU A 55 -33.13 -48.76 47.54
N TYR A 56 -32.79 -47.47 47.54
CA TYR A 56 -31.66 -46.94 48.33
C TYR A 56 -32.01 -46.81 49.81
N ARG A 57 -33.24 -46.38 50.12
CA ARG A 57 -33.74 -46.24 51.50
C ARG A 57 -33.86 -47.59 52.22
N SER A 58 -34.24 -48.65 51.49
CA SER A 58 -34.31 -50.01 52.03
C SER A 58 -32.96 -50.73 52.10
N GLY A 59 -31.90 -50.14 51.54
CA GLY A 59 -30.56 -50.74 51.46
C GLY A 59 -30.37 -51.78 50.36
N ALA A 60 -31.37 -51.97 49.48
CA ALA A 60 -31.26 -52.87 48.33
C ALA A 60 -30.23 -52.39 47.29
N LYS A 61 -30.04 -51.07 47.16
CA LYS A 61 -28.98 -50.44 46.35
C LYS A 61 -28.16 -49.47 47.18
N LYS A 62 -26.89 -49.33 46.81
CA LYS A 62 -25.91 -48.46 47.49
C LYS A 62 -25.28 -47.50 46.50
N ALA A 63 -24.96 -46.28 46.94
CA ALA A 63 -24.22 -45.35 46.09
C ALA A 63 -22.78 -45.87 45.86
N PRO A 64 -22.25 -45.74 44.62
CA PRO A 64 -20.96 -46.33 44.24
C PRO A 64 -19.75 -45.62 44.87
N ILE A 65 -19.92 -44.41 45.38
CA ILE A 65 -18.94 -43.61 46.14
C ILE A 65 -19.68 -42.74 47.16
N PRO A 66 -18.99 -42.27 48.23
CA PRO A 66 -19.55 -41.30 49.17
C PRO A 66 -20.14 -40.10 48.42
N THR A 67 -21.45 -39.90 48.57
CA THR A 67 -22.24 -38.88 47.86
C THR A 67 -22.79 -37.87 48.84
N PHE A 68 -22.46 -36.61 48.67
CA PHE A 68 -22.90 -35.51 49.51
C PHE A 68 -23.94 -34.66 48.78
N VAL A 69 -25.07 -34.37 49.42
CA VAL A 69 -26.20 -33.67 48.82
C VAL A 69 -26.56 -32.40 49.60
N LEU A 70 -27.00 -31.36 48.88
CA LEU A 70 -27.63 -30.18 49.46
C LEU A 70 -29.10 -30.45 49.80
N GLY A 71 -29.68 -29.60 50.65
CA GLY A 71 -31.05 -29.71 51.14
C GLY A 71 -32.11 -29.30 50.11
N ALA A 72 -33.38 -29.39 50.51
CA ALA A 72 -34.53 -29.03 49.68
C ALA A 72 -34.46 -27.57 49.20
N ASN A 73 -34.84 -27.35 47.93
CA ASN A 73 -34.96 -26.01 47.33
C ASN A 73 -36.42 -25.61 47.08
N ASN A 74 -37.37 -26.51 47.36
CA ASN A 74 -38.82 -26.30 47.25
C ASN A 74 -39.55 -26.98 48.42
N GLN A 75 -40.81 -26.61 48.62
CA GLN A 75 -41.63 -27.12 49.73
C GLN A 75 -41.93 -28.62 49.61
N GLU A 76 -42.08 -29.12 48.37
CA GLU A 76 -42.49 -30.50 48.08
C GLU A 76 -41.44 -31.53 48.50
N THR A 77 -40.15 -31.23 48.36
CA THR A 77 -39.05 -32.15 48.68
C THR A 77 -38.54 -32.07 50.12
N MET A 78 -39.11 -31.18 50.95
CA MET A 78 -38.66 -31.01 52.36
C MET A 78 -38.78 -32.29 53.19
N HIS A 79 -39.83 -33.07 52.97
CA HIS A 79 -40.10 -34.28 53.75
C HIS A 79 -39.01 -35.36 53.58
N CYS A 80 -38.19 -35.26 52.53
CA CYS A 80 -37.06 -36.16 52.29
C CYS A 80 -35.84 -35.86 53.18
N PHE A 81 -35.83 -34.74 53.92
CA PHE A 81 -34.70 -34.30 54.74
C PHE A 81 -35.12 -34.17 56.22
N PRO A 82 -34.94 -35.22 57.04
CA PRO A 82 -35.53 -35.29 58.38
C PRO A 82 -34.81 -34.43 59.44
N HIS A 83 -33.52 -34.10 59.25
CA HIS A 83 -32.71 -33.40 60.25
C HIS A 83 -32.07 -32.12 59.71
N VAL A 84 -32.15 -31.01 60.45
CA VAL A 84 -31.65 -29.69 60.03
C VAL A 84 -30.11 -29.62 59.97
N THR A 85 -29.42 -30.44 60.78
CA THR A 85 -27.96 -30.44 60.98
C THR A 85 -27.18 -31.37 60.04
N GLY A 86 -27.85 -31.98 59.05
CA GLY A 86 -27.26 -33.01 58.19
C GLY A 86 -27.42 -34.42 58.77
N CYS A 87 -27.58 -35.41 57.90
CA CYS A 87 -27.73 -36.82 58.28
C CYS A 87 -27.35 -37.74 57.11
N GLU A 88 -27.00 -38.98 57.41
CA GLU A 88 -26.96 -40.03 56.38
C GLU A 88 -28.41 -40.36 55.96
N LEU A 89 -28.72 -40.24 54.67
CA LEU A 89 -30.05 -40.49 54.12
C LEU A 89 -30.21 -41.95 53.68
N ALA A 90 -29.14 -42.53 53.17
CA ALA A 90 -28.99 -43.93 52.78
C ALA A 90 -27.50 -44.27 52.77
N GLU A 91 -27.14 -45.56 52.69
CA GLU A 91 -25.74 -45.97 52.72
C GLU A 91 -24.92 -45.30 51.60
N ASN A 92 -23.87 -44.57 51.98
CA ASN A 92 -23.02 -43.71 51.14
C ASN A 92 -23.71 -42.44 50.57
N ILE A 93 -24.87 -42.03 51.08
CA ILE A 93 -25.56 -40.80 50.68
C ILE A 93 -25.81 -39.93 51.92
N THR A 94 -25.09 -38.81 52.01
CA THR A 94 -25.10 -37.91 53.18
C THR A 94 -25.67 -36.53 52.81
N TYR A 95 -26.70 -36.11 53.53
CA TYR A 95 -27.17 -34.73 53.52
C TYR A 95 -26.24 -33.86 54.38
N LEU A 96 -25.68 -32.80 53.78
CA LEU A 96 -24.73 -31.92 54.45
C LEU A 96 -25.37 -31.06 55.54
N GLY A 97 -26.66 -30.72 55.44
CA GLY A 97 -27.35 -29.82 56.36
C GLY A 97 -27.71 -28.46 55.74
N ARG A 98 -28.35 -27.59 56.51
CA ARG A 98 -28.84 -26.29 56.02
C ARG A 98 -27.71 -25.33 55.65
N ARG A 99 -26.68 -25.23 56.50
CA ARG A 99 -25.47 -24.44 56.30
C ARG A 99 -24.33 -25.02 57.13
N GLY A 100 -23.09 -24.85 56.68
CA GLY A 100 -21.94 -25.22 57.50
C GLY A 100 -20.65 -25.41 56.71
N LEU A 101 -19.65 -25.95 57.41
CA LEU A 101 -18.37 -26.36 56.84
C LEU A 101 -18.20 -27.86 57.06
N PHE A 102 -18.00 -28.59 55.97
CA PHE A 102 -17.59 -29.98 55.99
C PHE A 102 -16.07 -30.06 55.86
N SER A 103 -15.43 -30.66 56.85
CA SER A 103 -13.98 -30.92 56.86
C SER A 103 -13.76 -32.43 56.73
N GLY A 104 -13.27 -32.87 55.57
CA GLY A 104 -12.96 -34.28 55.34
C GLY A 104 -11.70 -34.73 56.11
N SER A 105 -11.54 -36.04 56.32
CA SER A 105 -10.33 -36.63 56.91
C SER A 105 -9.05 -36.36 56.11
N SER A 106 -9.19 -35.97 54.84
CA SER A 106 -8.11 -35.55 53.94
C SER A 106 -7.69 -34.08 54.10
N GLY A 107 -8.35 -33.30 54.96
CA GLY A 107 -8.07 -31.87 55.16
C GLY A 107 -8.78 -30.93 54.18
N LEU A 108 -9.64 -31.45 53.29
CA LEU A 108 -10.45 -30.68 52.35
C LEU A 108 -11.58 -29.91 53.07
N GLN A 109 -11.68 -28.61 52.82
CA GLN A 109 -12.70 -27.74 53.42
C GLN A 109 -13.81 -27.35 52.43
N ILE A 110 -15.03 -27.85 52.66
CA ILE A 110 -16.20 -27.60 51.81
C ILE A 110 -17.23 -26.76 52.58
N ALA A 111 -17.42 -25.51 52.19
CA ALA A 111 -18.52 -24.68 52.69
C ALA A 111 -19.79 -24.96 51.87
N TYR A 112 -20.95 -25.06 52.54
CA TYR A 112 -22.21 -25.33 51.87
C TYR A 112 -23.35 -24.48 52.43
N LEU A 113 -24.29 -24.12 51.55
CA LEU A 113 -25.54 -23.45 51.89
C LEU A 113 -26.67 -24.02 51.05
N SER A 114 -27.66 -24.62 51.73
CA SER A 114 -28.81 -25.29 51.12
C SER A 114 -30.02 -24.36 51.01
N GLY A 115 -30.83 -24.55 49.96
CA GLY A 115 -32.08 -23.83 49.74
C GLY A 115 -31.98 -22.64 48.79
N THR A 116 -33.08 -21.88 48.68
CA THR A 116 -33.22 -20.67 47.86
C THR A 116 -33.32 -19.39 48.71
N GLU A 117 -33.02 -18.21 48.15
CA GLU A 117 -33.11 -16.95 48.89
C GLU A 117 -34.59 -16.60 49.19
N SER A 118 -34.91 -16.33 50.46
CA SER A 118 -36.23 -15.83 50.88
C SER A 118 -36.08 -14.64 51.84
N GLN A 119 -37.03 -13.71 51.76
CA GLN A 119 -37.16 -12.57 52.66
C GLN A 119 -38.22 -12.77 53.76
N ASP A 120 -38.86 -13.95 53.81
CA ASP A 120 -39.92 -14.26 54.76
C ASP A 120 -39.34 -14.56 56.16
N GLU A 121 -39.96 -14.02 57.21
CA GLU A 121 -39.67 -14.38 58.61
C GLU A 121 -40.93 -15.04 59.24
N PRO A 122 -40.85 -16.31 59.71
CA PRO A 122 -39.67 -17.17 59.81
C PRO A 122 -39.26 -17.79 58.45
N THR A 123 -37.94 -17.86 58.20
CA THR A 123 -37.38 -18.39 56.94
C THR A 123 -37.80 -19.84 56.70
N PRO A 124 -38.46 -20.15 55.56
CA PRO A 124 -38.83 -21.51 55.20
C PRO A 124 -37.65 -22.49 55.25
N ALA A 125 -37.90 -23.76 55.57
CA ALA A 125 -36.83 -24.75 55.74
C ALA A 125 -36.09 -25.08 54.42
N TYR A 126 -36.71 -24.84 53.27
CA TYR A 126 -36.10 -24.94 51.92
C TYR A 126 -35.44 -23.64 51.44
N SER A 127 -35.33 -22.64 52.32
CA SER A 127 -34.78 -21.32 52.00
C SER A 127 -33.72 -20.87 53.00
N PHE A 128 -32.90 -19.90 52.59
CA PHE A 128 -31.91 -19.22 53.44
C PHE A 128 -32.15 -17.70 53.45
N SER A 129 -31.74 -17.07 54.54
CA SER A 129 -31.88 -15.65 54.83
C SER A 129 -30.53 -14.96 55.03
N SER A 130 -30.53 -13.63 55.13
CA SER A 130 -29.32 -12.84 55.41
C SER A 130 -28.67 -13.23 56.75
N LYS A 131 -29.47 -13.63 57.75
CA LYS A 131 -28.99 -14.13 59.04
C LYS A 131 -28.15 -15.40 58.88
N ASP A 132 -28.61 -16.33 58.05
CA ASP A 132 -27.95 -17.61 57.81
C ASP A 132 -26.59 -17.42 57.11
N VAL A 133 -26.50 -16.49 56.17
CA VAL A 133 -25.24 -16.11 55.49
C VAL A 133 -24.28 -15.41 56.45
N THR A 134 -24.78 -14.52 57.30
CA THR A 134 -23.95 -13.78 58.27
C THR A 134 -23.37 -14.72 59.32
N GLU A 135 -24.16 -15.66 59.83
CA GLU A 135 -23.68 -16.68 60.78
C GLU A 135 -22.59 -17.57 60.15
N LEU A 136 -22.80 -18.06 58.93
CA LEU A 136 -21.81 -18.87 58.22
C LEU A 136 -20.49 -18.10 57.99
N LYS A 137 -20.58 -16.82 57.60
CA LYS A 137 -19.41 -15.96 57.45
C LYS A 137 -18.68 -15.75 58.77
N SER A 138 -19.42 -15.42 59.83
CA SER A 138 -18.83 -15.13 61.15
C SER A 138 -18.08 -16.34 61.71
N SER A 139 -18.60 -17.55 61.51
CA SER A 139 -17.97 -18.80 61.96
C SER A 139 -16.66 -19.13 61.24
N LEU A 140 -16.47 -18.66 60.01
CA LEU A 140 -15.30 -18.99 59.18
C LEU A 140 -14.24 -17.88 59.23
N LEU A 141 -14.69 -16.62 59.16
CA LEU A 141 -13.83 -15.44 59.20
C LEU A 141 -13.24 -15.17 60.59
N SER A 142 -13.77 -15.79 61.66
CA SER A 142 -13.18 -15.72 63.01
C SER A 142 -11.86 -16.48 63.15
N THR A 143 -11.44 -17.23 62.12
CA THR A 143 -10.17 -17.95 62.11
C THR A 143 -9.03 -16.98 61.77
N PRO A 144 -7.98 -16.85 62.62
CA PRO A 144 -6.80 -16.05 62.27
C PRO A 144 -6.14 -16.62 61.00
N ASP A 145 -5.71 -15.74 60.10
CA ASP A 145 -5.14 -16.07 58.79
C ASP A 145 -6.07 -16.86 57.84
N PHE A 146 -7.38 -16.60 57.88
CA PHE A 146 -8.34 -17.18 56.92
C PHE A 146 -8.00 -16.78 55.47
N LYS A 147 -7.46 -17.73 54.70
CA LYS A 147 -7.09 -17.53 53.29
C LYS A 147 -8.28 -17.70 52.35
N GLY A 148 -9.23 -18.57 52.67
CA GLY A 148 -10.39 -18.94 51.84
C GLY A 148 -10.81 -20.39 52.10
N VAL A 149 -11.75 -20.92 51.31
CA VAL A 149 -12.17 -22.34 51.37
C VAL A 149 -11.86 -23.08 50.06
N ASP A 150 -11.73 -24.41 50.11
CA ASP A 150 -11.46 -25.20 48.90
C ASP A 150 -12.66 -25.21 47.95
N ILE A 151 -13.85 -25.49 48.47
CA ILE A 151 -15.07 -25.64 47.68
C ILE A 151 -16.22 -24.91 48.38
N LEU A 152 -17.02 -24.15 47.60
CA LEU A 152 -18.31 -23.61 48.00
C LEU A 152 -19.42 -24.29 47.19
N LEU A 153 -20.42 -24.85 47.89
CA LEU A 153 -21.59 -25.49 47.29
C LEU A 153 -22.84 -24.65 47.57
N THR A 154 -23.54 -24.23 46.52
CA THR A 154 -24.82 -23.52 46.63
C THR A 154 -25.81 -24.08 45.62
N SER A 155 -27.10 -24.09 45.94
CA SER A 155 -28.11 -24.47 44.94
C SER A 155 -28.30 -23.35 43.90
N PRO A 156 -28.63 -22.09 44.27
CA PRO A 156 -28.76 -21.00 43.30
C PRO A 156 -27.42 -20.40 42.88
N TRP A 157 -27.42 -19.71 41.74
CA TRP A 157 -26.27 -18.96 41.24
C TRP A 157 -26.04 -17.68 42.06
N PRO A 158 -24.79 -17.18 42.16
CA PRO A 158 -24.52 -15.82 42.60
C PRO A 158 -25.01 -14.78 41.56
N ARG A 159 -25.66 -13.71 42.02
CA ARG A 159 -26.05 -12.58 41.16
C ARG A 159 -24.83 -11.83 40.64
N GLY A 160 -24.85 -11.50 39.34
CA GLY A 160 -23.79 -10.72 38.68
C GLY A 160 -22.52 -11.53 38.38
N VAL A 161 -22.60 -12.86 38.45
CA VAL A 161 -21.48 -13.80 38.17
C VAL A 161 -20.91 -13.64 36.77
N GLU A 162 -21.68 -13.16 35.81
CA GLU A 162 -21.28 -12.85 34.44
C GLU A 162 -20.38 -11.62 34.32
N SER A 163 -20.32 -10.77 35.34
CA SER A 163 -19.53 -9.54 35.30
C SER A 163 -18.06 -9.83 35.02
N PHE A 164 -17.48 -9.13 34.05
CA PHE A 164 -16.09 -9.30 33.58
C PHE A 164 -15.78 -10.65 32.90
N ALA A 165 -16.78 -11.48 32.59
CA ALA A 165 -16.60 -12.80 31.97
C ALA A 165 -17.46 -12.98 30.71
N ASN A 166 -17.37 -14.16 30.09
CA ASN A 166 -18.11 -14.53 28.88
C ASN A 166 -19.63 -14.56 29.12
N SER A 167 -20.43 -14.23 28.11
CA SER A 167 -21.90 -14.25 28.22
C SER A 167 -22.41 -15.69 28.46
N PRO A 168 -23.31 -15.95 29.45
CA PRO A 168 -23.85 -17.29 29.71
C PRO A 168 -24.81 -17.83 28.62
N GLY A 169 -25.05 -17.09 27.54
CA GLY A 169 -25.91 -17.49 26.44
C GLY A 169 -27.40 -17.41 26.78
N GLU A 170 -28.07 -18.57 26.86
CA GLU A 170 -29.53 -18.74 26.93
C GLU A 170 -30.21 -18.25 28.24
N ILE A 171 -29.44 -17.75 29.22
CA ILE A 171 -29.94 -17.39 30.56
C ILE A 171 -30.06 -15.87 30.69
N ASP A 172 -31.23 -15.38 31.11
CA ASP A 172 -31.44 -13.96 31.44
C ASP A 172 -30.76 -13.62 32.78
N THR A 173 -29.50 -13.18 32.71
CA THR A 173 -28.67 -12.91 33.89
C THR A 173 -29.18 -11.77 34.78
N LYS A 174 -30.09 -10.92 34.26
CA LYS A 174 -30.68 -9.82 35.05
C LYS A 174 -31.71 -10.31 36.05
N LYS A 175 -32.26 -11.51 35.86
CA LYS A 175 -33.33 -12.09 36.70
C LYS A 175 -32.89 -13.30 37.52
N CYS A 176 -31.80 -13.98 37.15
CA CYS A 176 -31.29 -15.12 37.89
C CYS A 176 -30.26 -14.74 38.98
N GLY A 177 -30.14 -15.60 39.99
CA GLY A 177 -29.10 -15.52 41.00
C GLY A 177 -29.38 -14.64 42.24
N SER A 178 -28.73 -15.02 43.34
CA SER A 178 -28.91 -14.49 44.68
C SER A 178 -27.85 -13.45 45.05
N THR A 179 -28.28 -12.33 45.61
CA THR A 179 -27.37 -11.29 46.13
C THR A 179 -26.61 -11.74 47.37
N LEU A 180 -27.27 -12.54 48.22
CA LEU A 180 -26.66 -13.11 49.41
C LEU A 180 -25.57 -14.13 49.07
N ILE A 181 -25.74 -14.90 47.99
CA ILE A 181 -24.69 -15.82 47.51
C ILE A 181 -23.50 -15.06 46.91
N SER A 182 -23.72 -13.96 46.19
CA SER A 182 -22.63 -13.09 45.72
C SER A 182 -21.79 -12.56 46.89
N ASP A 183 -22.45 -12.10 47.94
CA ASP A 183 -21.81 -11.60 49.15
C ASP A 183 -21.08 -12.72 49.94
N LEU A 184 -21.63 -13.94 49.94
CA LEU A 184 -21.00 -15.13 50.51
C LEU A 184 -19.73 -15.54 49.74
N ALA A 185 -19.81 -15.65 48.42
CA ALA A 185 -18.69 -16.01 47.56
C ALA A 185 -17.56 -14.98 47.61
N ALA A 186 -17.89 -13.68 47.69
CA ALA A 186 -16.92 -12.60 47.86
C ALA A 186 -16.17 -12.66 49.20
N SER A 187 -16.85 -13.15 50.25
CA SER A 187 -16.28 -13.19 51.61
C SER A 187 -15.47 -14.46 51.87
N LEU A 188 -15.97 -15.61 51.42
CA LEU A 188 -15.33 -16.92 51.66
C LEU A 188 -14.21 -17.25 50.67
N LYS A 189 -14.10 -16.51 49.56
CA LYS A 189 -13.04 -16.66 48.55
C LYS A 189 -12.79 -18.14 48.19
N PRO A 190 -13.79 -18.89 47.67
CA PRO A 190 -13.61 -20.31 47.42
C PRO A 190 -12.67 -20.58 46.24
N ARG A 191 -11.94 -21.70 46.19
CA ARG A 191 -11.19 -22.09 44.96
C ARG A 191 -12.13 -22.60 43.87
N TYR A 192 -13.13 -23.38 44.24
CA TYR A 192 -14.19 -23.83 43.35
C TYR A 192 -15.56 -23.46 43.92
N HIS A 193 -16.44 -22.92 43.11
CA HIS A 193 -17.83 -22.67 43.47
C HIS A 193 -18.74 -23.42 42.49
N PHE A 194 -19.47 -24.42 42.99
CA PHE A 194 -20.44 -25.19 42.22
C PHE A 194 -21.88 -24.75 42.52
N ALA A 195 -22.68 -24.55 41.46
CA ALA A 195 -24.09 -24.18 41.53
C ALA A 195 -24.98 -24.91 40.50
N ALA A 196 -26.30 -24.84 40.64
CA ALA A 196 -27.29 -25.51 39.79
C ALA A 196 -28.59 -24.68 39.64
N LEU A 197 -29.76 -25.32 39.52
CA LEU A 197 -31.12 -24.73 39.44
C LEU A 197 -31.50 -24.00 38.14
N GLU A 198 -30.55 -23.44 37.39
CA GLU A 198 -30.82 -22.74 36.11
C GLU A 198 -30.92 -23.70 34.92
N LYS A 199 -30.89 -25.02 35.15
CA LYS A 199 -30.97 -26.10 34.13
C LYS A 199 -29.96 -25.97 32.98
N ALA A 200 -28.85 -25.27 33.22
CA ALA A 200 -27.86 -24.92 32.22
C ALA A 200 -26.45 -25.19 32.72
N TYR A 201 -25.54 -25.48 31.77
CA TYR A 201 -24.12 -25.57 32.04
C TYR A 201 -23.46 -24.23 31.76
N TYR A 202 -22.71 -23.70 32.71
CA TYR A 202 -21.92 -22.50 32.53
C TYR A 202 -20.62 -22.58 33.33
N GLU A 203 -19.50 -22.50 32.64
CA GLU A 203 -18.17 -22.46 33.24
C GLU A 203 -17.58 -21.07 33.00
N ARG A 204 -17.47 -20.30 34.08
CA ARG A 204 -16.95 -18.93 34.03
C ARG A 204 -15.43 -18.96 33.93
N LEU A 205 -14.85 -17.99 33.23
CA LEU A 205 -13.43 -17.66 33.38
C LEU A 205 -13.09 -17.48 34.87
N PRO A 206 -11.89 -17.87 35.35
CA PRO A 206 -11.51 -17.69 36.75
C PRO A 206 -11.51 -16.22 37.17
N TYR A 207 -11.82 -15.90 38.42
CA TYR A 207 -11.64 -14.54 38.97
C TYR A 207 -10.67 -14.50 40.16
N ARG A 208 -9.95 -13.38 40.31
CA ARG A 208 -8.97 -13.18 41.39
C ARG A 208 -9.63 -12.74 42.71
N ASN A 209 -9.13 -13.22 43.85
CA ASN A 209 -9.66 -12.89 45.18
C ASN A 209 -8.89 -11.77 45.93
N HIS A 210 -7.90 -11.15 45.28
CA HIS A 210 -7.12 -10.04 45.81
C HIS A 210 -7.25 -8.81 44.90
N THR A 211 -6.82 -7.66 45.38
CA THR A 211 -6.72 -6.43 44.58
C THR A 211 -5.29 -6.30 44.05
N VAL A 212 -5.12 -6.29 42.73
CA VAL A 212 -3.81 -6.21 42.08
C VAL A 212 -3.07 -4.97 42.59
N LEU A 213 -1.82 -5.16 43.07
CA LEU A 213 -0.93 -4.13 43.64
C LEU A 213 -1.38 -3.49 44.97
N GLN A 214 -2.53 -3.86 45.55
CA GLN A 214 -2.98 -3.35 46.85
C GLN A 214 -3.03 -4.43 47.94
N GLU A 215 -3.29 -5.68 47.55
CA GLU A 215 -3.32 -6.82 48.46
C GLU A 215 -2.31 -7.87 47.99
N THR A 216 -1.80 -8.67 48.92
CA THR A 216 -0.93 -9.79 48.58
C THR A 216 -1.66 -10.74 47.60
N PRO A 217 -0.97 -11.21 46.54
CA PRO A 217 -1.56 -12.14 45.59
C PRO A 217 -2.14 -13.37 46.30
N GLN A 218 -3.40 -13.65 46.00
CA GLN A 218 -4.20 -14.77 46.54
C GLN A 218 -4.69 -15.67 45.40
N HIS A 219 -5.18 -16.86 45.75
CA HIS A 219 -5.74 -17.82 44.81
C HIS A 219 -6.95 -17.28 44.04
N VAL A 220 -7.24 -17.94 42.92
CA VAL A 220 -8.38 -17.63 42.05
C VAL A 220 -9.59 -18.53 42.37
N THR A 221 -10.78 -18.05 42.08
CA THR A 221 -12.02 -18.83 42.12
C THR A 221 -12.44 -19.27 40.73
N ARG A 222 -12.83 -20.54 40.59
CA ARG A 222 -13.49 -21.10 39.40
C ARG A 222 -14.96 -21.35 39.72
N PHE A 223 -15.86 -20.70 38.97
CA PHE A 223 -17.30 -20.90 39.11
C PHE A 223 -17.81 -21.84 38.01
N ILE A 224 -18.51 -22.90 38.42
CA ILE A 224 -19.07 -23.91 37.52
C ILE A 224 -20.53 -24.17 37.90
N ALA A 225 -21.44 -23.87 36.98
CA ALA A 225 -22.83 -24.26 37.07
C ALA A 225 -23.11 -25.51 36.24
N LEU A 226 -23.88 -26.44 36.79
CA LEU A 226 -24.13 -27.75 36.19
C LEU A 226 -25.61 -27.91 35.80
N ALA A 227 -25.83 -28.52 34.64
CA ALA A 227 -27.16 -28.78 34.12
C ALA A 227 -27.84 -29.98 34.81
N GLU A 228 -29.09 -30.22 34.43
CA GLU A 228 -29.93 -31.30 34.92
C GLU A 228 -29.47 -32.70 34.42
N VAL A 229 -29.46 -33.71 35.30
CA VAL A 229 -29.07 -35.10 34.97
C VAL A 229 -29.99 -35.67 33.89
N GLY A 230 -29.41 -36.23 32.82
CA GLY A 230 -30.21 -36.85 31.76
C GLY A 230 -30.99 -35.86 30.89
N ASN A 231 -30.62 -34.57 30.91
CA ASN A 231 -31.21 -33.55 30.04
C ASN A 231 -31.14 -33.93 28.54
N THR A 232 -32.19 -33.60 27.79
CA THR A 232 -32.33 -33.92 26.35
C THR A 232 -31.31 -33.18 25.49
N SER A 233 -30.84 -32.02 25.95
CA SER A 233 -29.88 -31.16 25.27
C SER A 233 -28.44 -31.66 25.33
N LYS A 234 -28.16 -32.78 26.03
CA LYS A 234 -26.82 -33.30 26.31
C LYS A 234 -25.85 -32.28 26.94
N LYS A 235 -26.39 -31.26 27.63
CA LYS A 235 -25.63 -30.28 28.43
C LYS A 235 -24.89 -31.00 29.56
N LYS A 236 -23.70 -30.51 29.91
CA LYS A 236 -22.82 -31.14 30.91
C LYS A 236 -23.42 -30.97 32.32
N TYR A 237 -23.82 -32.09 32.93
CA TYR A 237 -24.39 -32.16 34.28
C TYR A 237 -23.42 -32.75 35.32
N LEU A 238 -22.28 -33.28 34.88
CA LEU A 238 -21.27 -33.91 35.73
C LEU A 238 -19.88 -33.34 35.41
N TYR A 239 -19.13 -32.96 36.44
CA TYR A 239 -17.81 -32.36 36.34
C TYR A 239 -16.80 -33.14 37.19
N ALA A 240 -15.72 -33.60 36.56
CA ALA A 240 -14.65 -34.34 37.22
C ALA A 240 -13.41 -33.46 37.36
N PHE A 241 -12.85 -33.36 38.56
CA PHE A 241 -11.65 -32.59 38.81
C PHE A 241 -10.80 -33.18 39.94
N SER A 242 -9.54 -32.78 39.97
CA SER A 242 -8.60 -33.15 41.03
C SER A 242 -8.26 -31.91 41.86
N ILE A 243 -8.26 -32.05 43.18
CA ILE A 243 -7.98 -30.95 44.10
C ILE A 243 -7.02 -31.40 45.22
N VAL A 244 -6.00 -30.59 45.46
CA VAL A 244 -5.18 -30.66 46.67
C VAL A 244 -5.74 -29.62 47.65
N PRO A 245 -6.05 -29.98 48.91
CA PRO A 245 -6.55 -29.04 49.91
C PRO A 245 -5.61 -27.83 50.10
N MET A 246 -6.18 -26.64 50.27
CA MET A 246 -5.43 -25.39 50.44
C MET A 246 -4.43 -25.43 51.61
N SER A 247 -4.77 -26.16 52.67
CA SER A 247 -3.90 -26.37 53.84
C SER A 247 -2.65 -27.19 53.54
N LEU A 248 -2.65 -27.95 52.45
CA LEU A 248 -1.57 -28.86 52.04
C LEU A 248 -0.85 -28.40 50.75
N MET A 249 -1.28 -27.28 50.14
CA MET A 249 -0.67 -26.73 48.93
C MET A 249 0.54 -25.84 49.22
N ASP A 250 1.51 -25.84 48.31
CA ASP A 250 2.59 -24.84 48.31
C ASP A 250 2.00 -23.43 48.10
N PRO A 251 2.35 -22.44 48.95
CA PRO A 251 1.92 -21.05 48.79
C PRO A 251 2.20 -20.44 47.41
N ALA A 252 3.28 -20.82 46.74
CA ALA A 252 3.62 -20.32 45.40
C ALA A 252 2.67 -20.86 44.33
N GLU A 253 2.30 -22.15 44.40
CA GLU A 253 1.34 -22.76 43.46
C GLU A 253 -0.09 -22.32 43.75
N LEU A 254 -0.43 -22.00 45.00
CA LEU A 254 -1.75 -21.49 45.38
C LEU A 254 -2.06 -20.11 44.76
N VAL A 255 -1.02 -19.30 44.54
CA VAL A 255 -1.12 -17.91 44.07
C VAL A 255 -1.02 -17.77 42.54
N LYS A 256 -0.63 -18.85 41.86
CA LYS A 256 -0.47 -18.91 40.40
C LYS A 256 -1.79 -18.61 39.69
N GLN A 257 -1.77 -17.62 38.80
CA GLN A 257 -2.96 -17.16 38.08
C GLN A 257 -3.00 -17.72 36.64
N PRO A 258 -4.14 -18.24 36.17
CA PRO A 258 -4.34 -18.56 34.74
C PRO A 258 -4.32 -17.29 33.88
N GLN A 259 -3.97 -17.43 32.59
CA GLN A 259 -3.85 -16.30 31.66
C GLN A 259 -5.17 -15.51 31.48
N ASP A 260 -6.32 -16.20 31.55
CA ASP A 260 -7.65 -15.60 31.36
C ASP A 260 -8.35 -15.23 32.69
N VAL A 261 -7.57 -14.84 33.71
CA VAL A 261 -8.13 -14.44 35.01
C VAL A 261 -8.79 -13.06 34.92
N THR A 262 -9.97 -12.94 35.48
CA THR A 262 -10.81 -11.74 35.47
C THR A 262 -10.86 -11.10 36.86
N GLU A 263 -11.37 -9.86 36.97
CA GLU A 263 -11.63 -9.23 38.26
C GLU A 263 -12.78 -9.92 39.02
N ASN A 264 -12.79 -9.79 40.36
CA ASN A 264 -13.87 -10.37 41.17
C ASN A 264 -15.22 -9.75 40.80
N PRO A 265 -16.21 -10.53 40.32
CA PRO A 265 -17.49 -10.00 39.83
C PRO A 265 -18.31 -9.29 40.93
N TYR A 266 -18.06 -9.57 42.21
CA TYR A 266 -18.88 -9.09 43.31
C TYR A 266 -18.31 -7.83 44.00
N ARG A 267 -17.18 -7.28 43.52
CA ARG A 267 -16.43 -6.21 44.20
C ARG A 267 -17.19 -4.89 44.33
N LYS A 268 -18.01 -4.52 43.32
CA LYS A 268 -18.79 -3.25 43.31
C LYS A 268 -19.93 -3.25 44.35
N LEU A 269 -20.43 -4.42 44.75
CA LEU A 269 -21.52 -4.55 45.73
C LEU A 269 -21.07 -4.18 47.16
N ARG A 270 -19.77 -4.28 47.48
CA ARG A 270 -19.22 -4.02 48.82
C ARG A 270 -19.21 -2.55 49.25
N LYS A 271 -19.26 -1.59 48.32
CA LYS A 271 -19.23 -0.14 48.66
C LYS A 271 -20.60 0.43 49.08
N GLY A 272 -21.67 -0.38 49.02
CA GLY A 272 -23.05 0.07 49.28
C GLY A 272 -23.52 0.02 50.74
N THR A 273 -22.83 -0.68 51.64
CA THR A 273 -23.35 -0.97 52.99
C THR A 273 -22.27 -0.82 54.06
N GLN A 274 -22.00 0.42 54.47
CA GLN A 274 -21.63 0.82 55.84
C GLN A 274 -21.42 2.34 55.91
N LYS A 275 -22.51 3.07 56.18
CA LYS A 275 -22.45 4.40 56.79
C LYS A 275 -22.85 4.25 58.25
N THR A 276 -21.89 4.14 59.15
CA THR A 276 -22.11 4.50 60.56
C THR A 276 -20.80 4.99 61.17
N LYS A 277 -20.86 6.19 61.74
CA LYS A 277 -19.79 6.95 62.41
C LYS A 277 -19.49 6.35 63.80
N VAL A 278 -18.23 6.24 64.22
CA VAL A 278 -17.67 6.70 65.52
C VAL A 278 -16.13 6.79 65.39
N LEU A 279 -15.55 7.79 66.08
CA LEU A 279 -14.17 8.29 66.07
C LEU A 279 -13.11 7.38 66.74
N GLY A 280 -11.89 7.43 66.21
CA GLY A 280 -10.65 7.71 66.95
C GLY A 280 -9.80 6.54 67.47
N CYS A 281 -8.67 6.23 66.83
CA CYS A 281 -7.30 6.55 67.28
C CYS A 281 -6.28 5.87 66.34
N ALA A 282 -5.19 6.57 66.03
CA ALA A 282 -4.16 6.17 65.08
C ALA A 282 -3.24 5.08 65.64
N GLU A 283 -2.72 4.24 64.74
CA GLU A 283 -1.33 3.76 64.75
C GLU A 283 -0.93 3.45 63.30
N GLU A 284 0.05 4.21 62.79
CA GLU A 284 0.72 4.01 61.50
C GLU A 284 1.85 2.98 61.67
N GLU A 285 2.00 2.03 60.73
CA GLU A 285 3.33 1.53 60.34
C GLU A 285 3.44 1.40 58.81
N THR A 286 4.11 2.40 58.26
CA THR A 286 5.07 2.45 57.14
C THR A 286 5.25 1.23 56.22
N ALA A 287 4.95 1.41 54.93
CA ALA A 287 5.48 0.61 53.83
C ALA A 287 6.89 1.10 53.44
N CYS A 288 7.89 0.23 53.59
CA CYS A 288 9.26 0.45 53.16
C CYS A 288 9.38 0.56 51.63
N GLN A 289 9.88 1.70 51.17
CA GLN A 289 10.52 1.88 49.87
C GLN A 289 11.83 1.08 49.83
N PHE A 290 12.11 0.41 48.71
CA PHE A 290 13.46 0.03 48.32
C PHE A 290 13.82 0.73 47.01
N PHE A 291 14.63 1.78 47.11
CA PHE A 291 15.57 2.18 46.07
C PHE A 291 16.94 2.31 46.76
N PHE A 292 17.95 1.65 46.19
CA PHE A 292 19.34 1.78 46.61
C PHE A 292 19.83 3.19 46.26
N ASP A 293 20.41 3.91 47.21
CA ASP A 293 21.25 5.06 46.90
C ASP A 293 22.54 5.04 47.74
N LEU A 294 23.66 5.10 47.04
CA LEU A 294 25.02 5.06 47.57
C LEU A 294 25.50 6.49 47.80
N ASN A 295 25.52 6.97 49.05
CA ASN A 295 26.69 7.57 49.74
C ASN A 295 26.31 8.29 51.05
N LYS A 296 27.07 8.00 52.10
CA LYS A 296 27.06 8.64 53.45
C LYS A 296 27.73 10.04 53.37
N HIS A 297 27.42 11.06 54.16
CA HIS A 297 27.62 11.14 55.62
C HIS A 297 27.06 12.45 56.25
N GLN A 298 26.56 12.28 57.49
CA GLN A 298 26.65 13.16 58.68
C GLN A 298 25.98 14.55 58.75
N GLY A 299 25.19 14.75 59.81
CA GLY A 299 25.10 16.05 60.52
C GLY A 299 23.78 16.36 61.22
N LYS A 300 23.69 16.08 62.53
CA LYS A 300 22.57 16.40 63.45
C LYS A 300 22.25 17.91 63.55
N LYS A 301 20.96 18.30 63.71
CA LYS A 301 20.43 19.12 64.84
C LYS A 301 18.90 19.38 64.77
N ARG A 302 18.38 19.82 65.93
CA ARG A 302 17.02 19.79 66.53
C ARG A 302 15.99 20.83 66.01
N PRO A 303 14.70 20.69 66.41
CA PRO A 303 13.53 21.42 65.90
C PRO A 303 13.05 22.57 66.80
N SER A 304 12.18 23.46 66.28
CA SER A 304 11.34 24.42 67.02
C SER A 304 10.37 25.09 66.02
N ASP A 305 9.07 24.78 66.04
CA ASP A 305 7.99 25.42 66.83
C ASP A 305 7.50 26.76 66.25
N GLY A 306 6.18 26.91 66.05
CA GLY A 306 5.56 28.19 65.75
C GLY A 306 4.21 28.14 65.03
N LYS A 307 3.13 28.22 65.81
CA LYS A 307 1.71 28.40 65.43
C LYS A 307 1.48 29.73 64.68
N ASP A 308 0.45 29.80 63.82
CA ASP A 308 -0.71 30.66 64.12
C ASP A 308 -1.94 30.45 63.20
N ARG A 309 -3.10 30.72 63.82
CA ARG A 309 -4.47 30.56 63.30
C ARG A 309 -4.92 31.77 62.47
N GLY A 310 -5.74 31.51 61.46
CA GLY A 310 -6.61 32.51 60.82
C GLY A 310 -7.70 31.86 59.99
N SER A 311 -8.94 31.85 60.50
CA SER A 311 -10.13 31.35 59.82
C SER A 311 -10.65 32.37 58.79
N SER A 312 -10.69 31.99 57.52
CA SER A 312 -11.54 32.62 56.50
C SER A 312 -12.21 31.53 55.69
N GLN A 313 -13.52 31.66 55.49
CA GLN A 313 -14.39 30.71 54.79
C GLN A 313 -13.89 30.47 53.36
N THR A 314 -13.26 29.32 53.10
CA THR A 314 -13.08 28.83 51.73
C THR A 314 -14.30 28.02 51.33
N LYS A 315 -14.93 28.48 50.24
CA LYS A 315 -15.98 27.78 49.49
C LYS A 315 -15.61 26.30 49.37
N GLN A 316 -16.54 25.40 49.73
CA GLN A 316 -16.37 23.98 49.47
C GLN A 316 -15.98 23.77 48.00
N ALA A 317 -14.80 23.21 47.76
CA ALA A 317 -14.36 22.78 46.44
C ALA A 317 -15.44 21.86 45.85
N LYS A 318 -15.98 22.24 44.68
CA LYS A 318 -16.88 21.37 43.91
C LYS A 318 -16.13 20.06 43.70
N LYS A 319 -16.74 18.94 44.13
CA LYS A 319 -16.23 17.61 43.80
C LYS A 319 -16.08 17.52 42.27
N PRO A 320 -14.97 16.97 41.75
CA PRO A 320 -14.80 16.81 40.32
C PRO A 320 -15.95 15.97 39.75
N PRO A 321 -16.37 16.21 38.50
CA PRO A 321 -17.41 15.43 37.83
C PRO A 321 -17.12 13.94 37.92
N GLN A 322 -18.14 13.08 38.02
CA GLN A 322 -17.96 11.64 37.95
C GLN A 322 -18.08 11.16 36.50
N PRO A 323 -17.22 10.23 36.03
CA PRO A 323 -17.30 9.67 34.69
C PRO A 323 -18.67 9.04 34.43
N THR A 324 -19.27 9.30 33.27
CA THR A 324 -20.50 8.62 32.81
C THR A 324 -20.23 7.26 32.15
N GLY A 325 -18.95 6.89 31.96
CA GLY A 325 -18.48 5.62 31.37
C GLY A 325 -17.04 5.25 31.77
N PRO A 326 -16.47 4.14 31.26
CA PRO A 326 -15.09 3.74 31.54
C PRO A 326 -14.10 4.76 30.95
N CYS A 327 -13.32 5.41 31.81
CA CYS A 327 -12.34 6.42 31.41
C CYS A 327 -10.90 5.90 31.58
N TRP A 328 -10.15 5.90 30.49
CA TRP A 328 -8.80 5.34 30.39
C TRP A 328 -7.73 6.23 31.03
N PHE A 329 -8.03 7.51 31.26
CA PHE A 329 -7.12 8.52 31.83
C PHE A 329 -7.43 8.86 33.29
N CYS A 330 -8.44 8.24 33.89
CA CYS A 330 -8.64 8.38 35.33
C CYS A 330 -7.65 7.49 36.07
N LEU A 331 -6.80 8.05 36.94
CA LEU A 331 -5.90 7.26 37.80
C LEU A 331 -6.63 6.25 38.70
N ALA A 332 -7.93 6.49 38.94
CA ALA A 332 -8.83 5.59 39.65
C ALA A 332 -9.35 4.41 38.80
N SER A 333 -9.14 4.44 37.47
CA SER A 333 -9.49 3.36 36.55
C SER A 333 -8.47 2.23 36.63
N PRO A 334 -8.88 0.96 36.68
CA PRO A 334 -7.97 -0.18 36.69
C PRO A 334 -7.29 -0.44 35.33
N GLU A 335 -7.83 0.13 34.25
CA GLU A 335 -7.31 0.03 32.88
C GLU A 335 -6.24 1.09 32.56
N VAL A 336 -5.98 2.03 33.49
CA VAL A 336 -4.96 3.07 33.30
C VAL A 336 -3.55 2.48 33.38
N GLU A 337 -2.74 2.75 32.37
CA GLU A 337 -1.37 2.26 32.25
C GLU A 337 -0.42 3.07 33.15
N LYS A 338 -0.44 2.75 34.45
CA LYS A 338 0.30 3.49 35.49
C LYS A 338 1.81 3.58 35.27
N HIS A 339 2.38 2.66 34.49
CA HIS A 339 3.82 2.66 34.13
C HIS A 339 4.21 3.83 33.22
N LEU A 340 3.26 4.49 32.58
CA LEU A 340 3.49 5.69 31.77
C LEU A 340 3.48 6.97 32.62
N VAL A 341 3.08 6.91 33.90
CA VAL A 341 3.00 8.10 34.76
C VAL A 341 4.41 8.52 35.20
N VAL A 342 4.79 9.75 34.88
CA VAL A 342 6.12 10.33 35.14
C VAL A 342 6.14 11.11 36.47
N SER A 343 5.06 11.83 36.77
CA SER A 343 4.96 12.67 37.98
C SER A 343 3.50 12.80 38.38
N ILE A 344 3.21 12.85 39.68
CA ILE A 344 1.86 13.06 40.21
C ILE A 344 1.90 14.27 41.14
N GLY A 345 1.08 15.27 40.84
CA GLY A 345 0.84 16.45 41.66
C GLY A 345 -0.41 16.29 42.52
N THR A 346 -0.92 17.42 43.02
CA THR A 346 -2.09 17.50 43.92
C THR A 346 -3.42 17.35 43.19
N HIS A 347 -3.53 17.91 41.99
CA HIS A 347 -4.72 17.96 41.14
C HIS A 347 -4.46 17.49 39.70
N CYS A 348 -3.22 17.45 39.24
CA CYS A 348 -2.78 16.98 37.93
C CYS A 348 -1.65 15.96 38.04
N TYR A 349 -1.44 15.18 36.99
CA TYR A 349 -0.30 14.29 36.84
C TYR A 349 0.24 14.36 35.41
N LEU A 350 1.52 14.01 35.28
CA LEU A 350 2.24 13.94 34.02
C LEU A 350 2.41 12.48 33.62
N ALA A 351 2.12 12.14 32.37
CA ALA A 351 2.36 10.80 31.82
C ALA A 351 3.03 10.87 30.45
N LEU A 352 3.74 9.83 30.05
CA LEU A 352 4.22 9.63 28.69
C LEU A 352 3.03 9.35 27.77
N ALA A 353 3.05 9.95 26.58
CA ALA A 353 2.02 9.70 25.59
C ALA A 353 2.17 8.30 24.99
N LYS A 354 1.12 7.47 25.10
CA LYS A 354 1.06 6.19 24.39
C LYS A 354 0.99 6.45 22.88
N GLY A 355 1.98 5.96 22.13
CA GLY A 355 2.15 6.30 20.71
C GLY A 355 2.51 7.78 20.49
N GLY A 356 3.33 8.36 21.36
CA GLY A 356 3.74 9.76 21.24
C GLY A 356 4.45 10.07 19.91
N LEU A 357 4.28 11.29 19.39
CA LEU A 357 4.94 11.76 18.17
C LEU A 357 6.48 11.77 18.28
N LEU A 358 7.00 11.93 19.50
CA LEU A 358 8.42 11.93 19.83
C LEU A 358 8.65 11.15 21.14
N PRO A 359 9.86 10.60 21.39
CA PRO A 359 10.16 9.81 22.59
C PRO A 359 9.86 10.51 23.92
N ASP A 360 10.01 11.83 23.93
CA ASP A 360 9.80 12.70 25.09
C ASP A 360 8.48 13.49 25.03
N HIS A 361 7.52 13.01 24.24
CA HIS A 361 6.13 13.49 24.27
C HIS A 361 5.44 13.11 25.59
N VAL A 362 4.99 14.13 26.31
CA VAL A 362 4.29 14.00 27.59
C VAL A 362 2.87 14.58 27.54
N LEU A 363 2.01 14.08 28.43
CA LEU A 363 0.63 14.48 28.62
C LEU A 363 0.46 15.11 30.01
N ILE A 364 -0.16 16.28 30.10
CA ILE A 364 -0.65 16.84 31.35
C ILE A 364 -2.13 16.46 31.49
N LEU A 365 -2.46 15.78 32.58
CA LEU A 365 -3.77 15.18 32.81
C LEU A 365 -4.28 15.59 34.20
N PRO A 366 -5.53 16.07 34.35
CA PRO A 366 -6.09 16.29 35.67
C PRO A 366 -6.41 14.95 36.35
N ILE A 367 -6.22 14.88 37.66
CA ILE A 367 -6.61 13.74 38.51
C ILE A 367 -8.14 13.66 38.60
N GLY A 368 -8.80 14.81 38.68
CA GLY A 368 -10.25 14.92 38.54
C GLY A 368 -10.70 14.69 37.10
N HIS A 369 -11.91 14.15 36.91
CA HIS A 369 -12.46 13.89 35.58
C HIS A 369 -13.04 15.19 34.99
N TYR A 370 -12.20 15.93 34.27
CA TYR A 370 -12.57 17.12 33.50
C TYR A 370 -12.43 16.81 32.02
N GLN A 371 -13.35 17.29 31.19
CA GLN A 371 -13.35 16.98 29.76
C GLN A 371 -12.38 17.89 28.97
N SER A 372 -12.31 19.17 29.34
CA SER A 372 -11.52 20.19 28.63
C SER A 372 -10.83 21.18 29.59
N VAL A 373 -9.88 21.97 29.08
CA VAL A 373 -9.25 23.07 29.85
C VAL A 373 -10.27 24.11 30.30
N VAL A 374 -11.32 24.33 29.49
CA VAL A 374 -12.40 25.29 29.79
C VAL A 374 -13.24 24.86 31.00
N ASP A 375 -13.24 23.57 31.35
CA ASP A 375 -14.01 23.01 32.47
C ASP A 375 -13.22 23.00 33.80
N LEU A 376 -11.94 23.40 33.80
CA LEU A 376 -11.08 23.33 34.98
C LEU A 376 -11.45 24.38 36.04
N SER A 377 -11.32 24.01 37.32
CA SER A 377 -11.38 24.98 38.42
C SER A 377 -10.09 25.81 38.49
N SER A 378 -10.14 26.97 39.15
CA SER A 378 -8.97 27.85 39.33
C SER A 378 -7.79 27.12 39.98
N GLU A 379 -8.06 26.25 40.95
CA GLU A 379 -7.05 25.46 41.68
C GLU A 379 -6.35 24.44 40.77
N VAL A 380 -7.08 23.77 39.87
CA VAL A 380 -6.51 22.79 38.92
C VAL A 380 -5.71 23.52 37.83
N MET A 381 -6.21 24.66 37.35
CA MET A 381 -5.55 25.47 36.33
C MET A 381 -4.23 26.08 36.81
N GLU A 382 -4.16 26.51 38.07
CA GLU A 382 -2.89 26.94 38.68
C GLU A 382 -1.83 25.84 38.64
N GLU A 383 -2.21 24.59 38.88
CA GLU A 383 -1.25 23.47 38.84
C GLU A 383 -0.87 23.05 37.42
N VAL A 384 -1.82 23.02 36.47
CA VAL A 384 -1.50 22.83 35.05
C VAL A 384 -0.48 23.89 34.60
N THR A 385 -0.65 25.15 35.03
CA THR A 385 0.29 26.24 34.68
C THR A 385 1.68 26.00 35.27
N LYS A 386 1.78 25.51 36.50
CA LYS A 386 3.06 25.10 37.11
C LYS A 386 3.75 23.98 36.30
N TYR A 387 3.00 22.98 35.86
CA TYR A 387 3.52 21.93 34.98
C TYR A 387 3.99 22.48 33.63
N LYS A 388 3.23 23.40 33.01
CA LYS A 388 3.66 24.07 31.76
C LYS A 388 4.99 24.82 31.95
N SER A 389 5.11 25.63 33.01
CA SER A 389 6.34 26.39 33.29
C SER A 389 7.53 25.46 33.55
N ALA A 390 7.35 24.39 34.33
CA ALA A 390 8.41 23.43 34.61
C ALA A 390 8.87 22.67 33.35
N LEU A 391 7.94 22.23 32.51
CA LEU A 391 8.27 21.55 31.24
C LEU A 391 8.96 22.51 30.25
N LYS A 392 8.54 23.77 30.20
CA LYS A 392 9.20 24.81 29.39
C LYS A 392 10.67 24.99 29.79
N GLU A 393 10.95 25.08 31.08
CA GLU A 393 12.33 25.18 31.59
C GLU A 393 13.13 23.89 31.35
N PHE A 394 12.51 22.73 31.56
CA PHE A 394 13.13 21.42 31.34
C PHE A 394 13.54 21.22 29.88
N PHE A 395 12.62 21.41 28.92
CA PHE A 395 12.93 21.24 27.50
C PHE A 395 13.94 22.29 27.01
N ARG A 396 13.88 23.53 27.52
CA ARG A 396 14.88 24.55 27.23
C ARG A 396 16.28 24.12 27.69
N SER A 397 16.40 23.49 28.85
CA SER A 397 17.69 22.94 29.33
C SER A 397 18.25 21.80 28.46
N LYS A 398 17.39 21.16 27.66
CA LYS A 398 17.73 20.09 26.71
C LYS A 398 17.88 20.58 25.27
N GLY A 399 17.91 21.91 25.05
CA GLY A 399 18.02 22.48 23.70
C GLY A 399 16.77 22.27 22.84
N LYS A 400 15.59 22.19 23.47
CA LYS A 400 14.30 22.02 22.79
C LYS A 400 13.32 23.11 23.21
N LYS A 401 12.46 23.55 22.28
CA LYS A 401 11.23 24.29 22.55
C LYS A 401 10.09 23.32 22.84
N TYR A 402 8.93 23.82 23.20
CA TYR A 402 7.75 22.98 23.42
C TYR A 402 6.51 23.61 22.79
N VAL A 403 5.62 22.76 22.29
CA VAL A 403 4.32 23.13 21.74
C VAL A 403 3.27 22.34 22.50
N LEU A 404 2.16 22.98 22.85
CA LEU A 404 1.02 22.28 23.44
C LEU A 404 -0.15 22.27 22.49
N PHE A 405 -0.91 21.19 22.52
CA PHE A 405 -2.23 21.19 21.90
C PHE A 405 -3.25 20.43 22.73
N GLU A 406 -4.50 20.84 22.57
CA GLU A 406 -5.67 20.21 23.16
C GLU A 406 -6.68 19.91 22.05
N ARG A 407 -7.24 18.70 22.09
CA ARG A 407 -8.37 18.32 21.25
C ARG A 407 -9.58 17.96 22.13
N ASN A 408 -10.47 18.93 22.29
CA ASN A 408 -11.76 18.72 22.94
C ASN A 408 -12.80 18.26 21.92
N TYR A 409 -12.71 17.01 21.45
CA TYR A 409 -13.67 16.40 20.51
C TYR A 409 -13.72 14.89 20.73
N LYS A 410 -14.91 14.36 21.08
CA LYS A 410 -15.16 12.95 21.44
C LYS A 410 -14.24 12.40 22.57
N SER A 411 -13.53 13.26 23.29
CA SER A 411 -12.78 12.90 24.49
C SER A 411 -13.66 13.06 25.72
N GLN A 412 -13.52 12.15 26.69
CA GLN A 412 -14.19 12.21 27.99
C GLN A 412 -13.28 12.75 29.10
N HIS A 413 -11.97 12.86 28.85
CA HIS A 413 -10.99 13.33 29.83
C HIS A 413 -9.96 14.23 29.15
N LEU A 414 -9.65 15.36 29.77
CA LEU A 414 -8.72 16.35 29.28
C LEU A 414 -7.33 15.73 29.11
N GLN A 415 -6.80 15.82 27.90
CA GLN A 415 -5.46 15.40 27.54
C GLN A 415 -4.75 16.60 26.92
N LEU A 416 -3.93 17.29 27.71
CA LEU A 416 -3.10 18.37 27.18
C LEU A 416 -1.78 17.76 26.71
N GLN A 417 -1.59 17.75 25.39
CA GLN A 417 -0.47 17.09 24.71
C GLN A 417 0.70 18.06 24.66
N VAL A 418 1.90 17.63 25.05
CA VAL A 418 3.09 18.48 25.13
C VAL A 418 4.21 17.88 24.29
N ILE A 419 4.52 18.54 23.17
CA ILE A 419 5.50 18.08 22.18
C ILE A 419 6.79 18.90 22.28
N PRO A 420 7.94 18.29 22.59
CA PRO A 420 9.22 18.99 22.53
C PRO A 420 9.73 19.08 21.09
N VAL A 421 10.12 20.27 20.62
CA VAL A 421 10.61 20.51 19.26
C VAL A 421 12.07 20.99 19.31
N PRO A 422 12.99 20.51 18.46
CA PRO A 422 14.36 21.03 18.40
C PRO A 422 14.44 22.55 18.21
N LEU A 423 15.48 23.19 18.75
CA LEU A 423 15.68 24.66 18.61
C LEU A 423 15.93 25.13 17.18
N ASP A 424 16.31 24.21 16.28
CA ASP A 424 16.60 24.50 14.87
C ASP A 424 15.37 25.00 14.11
N TYR A 425 14.16 24.70 14.61
CA TYR A 425 12.91 25.18 14.05
C TYR A 425 12.47 26.49 14.73
N THR A 426 12.14 27.48 13.92
CA THR A 426 11.57 28.74 14.42
C THR A 426 10.12 28.53 14.85
N SER A 427 9.62 29.42 15.71
CA SER A 427 8.23 29.35 16.15
C SER A 427 7.26 29.62 14.99
N GLU A 428 7.71 30.35 13.97
CA GLU A 428 6.98 30.59 12.73
C GLU A 428 6.89 29.32 11.86
N ASP A 429 7.97 28.53 11.74
CA ASP A 429 7.95 27.26 10.99
C ASP A 429 6.94 26.27 11.59
N ILE A 430 6.86 26.23 12.92
CA ILE A 430 5.92 25.38 13.66
C ILE A 430 4.48 25.85 13.38
N LYS A 431 4.25 27.16 13.44
CA LYS A 431 2.96 27.79 13.16
C LYS A 431 2.49 27.49 11.74
N GLU A 432 3.38 27.66 10.76
CA GLU A 432 3.12 27.36 9.35
C GLU A 432 2.80 25.88 9.13
N CYS A 433 3.46 24.96 9.83
CA CYS A 433 3.16 23.52 9.76
C CYS A 433 1.73 23.21 10.21
N PHE A 434 1.28 23.78 11.34
CA PHE A 434 -0.11 23.61 11.79
C PHE A 434 -1.12 24.23 10.82
N ILE A 435 -0.83 25.41 10.27
CA ILE A 435 -1.70 26.08 9.30
C ILE A 435 -1.79 25.29 8.00
N THR A 436 -0.67 24.82 7.45
CA THR A 436 -0.61 24.02 6.23
C THR A 436 -1.39 22.71 6.38
N GLN A 437 -1.15 21.97 7.47
CA GLN A 437 -1.87 20.72 7.73
C GLN A 437 -3.37 20.94 7.97
N ALA A 438 -3.75 22.07 8.57
CA ALA A 438 -5.15 22.45 8.74
C ALA A 438 -5.80 22.81 7.39
N GLN A 439 -5.11 23.57 6.52
CA GLN A 439 -5.58 23.91 5.18
C GLN A 439 -5.81 22.68 4.30
N GLU A 440 -4.90 21.70 4.31
CA GLU A 440 -5.06 20.42 3.61
C GLU A 440 -6.33 19.65 4.03
N GLN A 441 -6.73 19.82 5.30
CA GLN A 441 -7.91 19.19 5.89
C GLN A 441 -9.13 20.12 5.89
N GLN A 442 -9.07 21.27 5.21
CA GLN A 442 -10.12 22.30 5.15
C GLN A 442 -10.54 22.85 6.52
N ILE A 443 -9.59 22.94 7.45
CA ILE A 443 -9.75 23.48 8.81
C ILE A 443 -9.15 24.89 8.87
N GLU A 444 -9.93 25.86 9.32
CA GLU A 444 -9.47 27.24 9.52
C GLU A 444 -8.95 27.45 10.95
N LEU A 445 -7.65 27.66 11.12
CA LEU A 445 -7.05 28.03 12.41
C LEU A 445 -7.03 29.55 12.57
N LEU A 446 -7.67 30.05 13.63
CA LEU A 446 -7.73 31.47 14.00
C LEU A 446 -6.75 31.78 15.13
N GLU A 447 -6.13 32.94 15.11
CA GLU A 447 -5.29 33.43 16.21
C GLU A 447 -6.12 34.04 17.33
N ILE A 448 -5.80 33.69 18.59
CA ILE A 448 -6.39 34.32 19.78
C ILE A 448 -5.47 35.47 20.23
N PRO A 449 -6.01 36.68 20.50
CA PRO A 449 -5.21 37.81 21.02
C PRO A 449 -4.47 37.46 22.32
N GLU A 450 -3.23 37.95 22.48
CA GLU A 450 -2.32 37.58 23.58
C GLU A 450 -2.90 37.72 25.00
N HIS A 451 -3.82 38.66 25.22
CA HIS A 451 -4.45 38.92 26.52
C HIS A 451 -5.79 38.21 26.73
N SER A 452 -6.22 37.39 25.76
CA SER A 452 -7.47 36.63 25.83
C SER A 452 -7.19 35.16 26.15
N ASP A 453 -7.99 34.60 27.07
CA ASP A 453 -7.96 33.18 27.40
C ASP A 453 -9.03 32.41 26.66
N ILE A 454 -8.77 31.12 26.41
CA ILE A 454 -9.71 30.26 25.68
C ILE A 454 -11.07 30.13 26.39
N THR A 455 -11.10 30.30 27.71
CA THR A 455 -12.31 30.35 28.54
C THR A 455 -13.23 31.54 28.21
N GLN A 456 -12.69 32.60 27.60
CA GLN A 456 -13.45 33.78 27.15
C GLN A 456 -13.92 33.63 25.69
N VAL A 457 -13.34 32.70 24.92
CA VAL A 457 -13.61 32.47 23.49
C VAL A 457 -14.60 31.32 23.27
N VAL A 458 -14.63 30.35 24.19
CA VAL A 458 -15.41 29.10 24.06
C VAL A 458 -16.19 28.81 25.34
N GLN A 459 -17.46 28.42 25.20
CA GLN A 459 -18.29 27.98 26.33
C GLN A 459 -18.05 26.50 26.66
N PRO A 460 -18.10 26.10 27.95
CA PRO A 460 -18.07 24.71 28.39
C PRO A 460 -18.97 23.79 27.55
N GLY A 461 -18.44 22.62 27.15
CA GLY A 461 -19.17 21.64 26.32
C GLY A 461 -19.14 21.88 24.81
N THR A 462 -18.53 22.97 24.32
CA THR A 462 -18.34 23.20 22.88
C THR A 462 -17.08 22.47 22.39
N PRO A 463 -17.13 21.65 21.33
CA PRO A 463 -15.94 21.00 20.80
C PRO A 463 -14.96 21.96 20.11
N TYR A 464 -13.66 21.79 20.35
CA TYR A 464 -12.62 22.63 19.77
C TYR A 464 -11.25 21.94 19.62
N PHE A 465 -10.40 22.54 18.79
CA PHE A 465 -8.99 22.24 18.68
C PHE A 465 -8.18 23.51 19.01
N TYR A 466 -7.16 23.37 19.86
CA TYR A 466 -6.38 24.47 20.39
C TYR A 466 -4.89 24.13 20.37
N VAL A 467 -4.06 25.09 19.97
CA VAL A 467 -2.60 24.97 19.95
C VAL A 467 -1.98 26.19 20.63
N GLU A 468 -0.94 25.98 21.43
CA GLU A 468 -0.18 27.01 22.14
C GLU A 468 1.31 26.83 21.83
N LEU A 469 1.91 27.87 21.24
CA LEU A 469 3.33 27.89 20.85
C LEU A 469 4.22 28.33 22.02
N ASP A 470 5.54 28.18 21.87
CA ASP A 470 6.52 28.55 22.90
C ASP A 470 6.60 30.06 23.15
N THR A 471 6.24 30.87 22.14
CA THR A 471 6.09 32.33 22.15
C THR A 471 4.91 32.81 22.98
N GLY A 472 3.93 31.94 23.24
CA GLY A 472 2.65 32.29 23.86
C GLY A 472 1.53 32.59 22.86
N GLU A 473 1.82 32.57 21.56
CA GLU A 473 0.81 32.63 20.50
C GLU A 473 -0.12 31.41 20.57
N LYS A 474 -1.41 31.65 20.33
CA LYS A 474 -2.48 30.68 20.50
C LYS A 474 -3.27 30.55 19.20
N LEU A 475 -3.35 29.34 18.65
CA LEU A 475 -4.18 29.00 17.49
C LEU A 475 -5.41 28.23 17.96
N PHE A 476 -6.54 28.48 17.30
CA PHE A 476 -7.83 27.94 17.71
C PHE A 476 -8.73 27.64 16.52
N HIS A 477 -9.42 26.50 16.59
CA HIS A 477 -10.50 26.15 15.68
C HIS A 477 -11.73 25.65 16.47
N ARG A 478 -12.90 26.21 16.16
CA ARG A 478 -14.18 25.72 16.68
C ARG A 478 -14.70 24.60 15.78
N ILE A 479 -14.81 23.41 16.33
CA ILE A 479 -15.25 22.23 15.58
C ILE A 479 -16.77 22.30 15.41
N ARG A 480 -17.24 22.52 14.17
CA ARG A 480 -18.67 22.60 13.81
C ARG A 480 -19.21 21.32 13.14
N GLY A 481 -18.34 20.35 12.85
CA GLY A 481 -18.62 19.08 12.15
C GLY A 481 -17.67 17.95 12.56
N SER A 482 -17.28 17.07 11.63
CA SER A 482 -16.26 16.03 11.90
C SER A 482 -14.85 16.63 12.04
N PHE A 483 -14.03 16.03 12.90
CA PHE A 483 -12.63 16.40 13.08
C PHE A 483 -11.79 15.10 13.12
N PRO A 484 -10.68 15.01 12.37
CA PRO A 484 -9.89 13.78 12.26
C PRO A 484 -9.29 13.37 13.62
N LEU A 485 -9.72 12.21 14.14
CA LEU A 485 -9.23 11.66 15.41
C LEU A 485 -7.75 11.26 15.36
N GLN A 486 -7.25 11.00 14.15
CA GLN A 486 -5.87 10.63 13.83
C GLN A 486 -5.19 11.74 13.02
N PHE A 487 -5.52 13.02 13.26
CA PHE A 487 -4.81 14.16 12.67
C PHE A 487 -3.29 13.90 12.74
N GLY A 488 -2.70 13.53 11.60
CA GLY A 488 -1.29 13.15 11.44
C GLY A 488 -0.82 11.71 11.73
N ARG A 489 -1.66 10.64 11.72
CA ARG A 489 -1.21 9.30 12.23
C ARG A 489 -1.12 8.06 11.31
N LEU A 490 -1.87 7.87 10.21
CA LEU A 490 -1.52 6.86 9.19
C LEU A 490 -2.00 7.29 7.79
N ASN A 491 -1.06 7.49 6.87
CA ASN A 491 -1.32 7.89 5.49
C ASN A 491 -0.14 7.45 4.60
N HIS A 492 -0.35 6.45 3.76
CA HIS A 492 0.68 5.94 2.84
C HIS A 492 0.03 5.45 1.53
N PRO A 493 0.60 5.73 0.34
CA PRO A 493 0.03 5.31 -0.93
C PRO A 493 -0.19 3.79 -1.05
N ASN A 494 0.64 2.98 -0.39
CA ASN A 494 0.59 1.51 -0.44
C ASN A 494 -0.09 0.85 0.78
N VAL A 495 -0.83 1.61 1.59
CA VAL A 495 -1.66 1.08 2.69
C VAL A 495 -3.07 1.62 2.53
N VAL A 496 -4.07 0.73 2.61
CA VAL A 496 -5.48 1.12 2.42
C VAL A 496 -5.89 2.15 3.46
N ARG A 497 -6.36 3.30 2.98
CA ARG A 497 -6.79 4.42 3.84
C ARG A 497 -8.12 4.13 4.53
N ALA A 498 -8.15 4.29 5.85
CA ALA A 498 -9.40 4.34 6.60
C ALA A 498 -10.17 5.63 6.25
N CYS A 499 -11.46 5.50 5.93
CA CYS A 499 -12.34 6.60 5.59
C CYS A 499 -13.35 6.85 6.71
N GLU A 500 -13.98 8.02 6.71
CA GLU A 500 -15.10 8.28 7.60
C GLU A 500 -16.30 7.41 7.20
N VAL A 501 -17.01 6.84 8.19
CA VAL A 501 -18.26 6.11 7.95
C VAL A 501 -19.32 7.14 7.53
N PRO A 502 -19.97 6.99 6.37
CA PRO A 502 -21.04 7.90 5.94
C PRO A 502 -22.13 8.01 7.01
N GLU A 503 -22.68 9.21 7.22
CA GLU A 503 -23.65 9.47 8.29
C GLU A 503 -24.85 8.52 8.24
N GLU A 504 -25.30 8.18 7.04
CA GLU A 504 -26.40 7.24 6.75
C GLU A 504 -26.14 5.81 7.26
N MET A 505 -24.87 5.45 7.45
CA MET A 505 -24.40 4.11 7.85
C MET A 505 -23.79 4.10 9.25
N ASN A 506 -23.90 5.19 10.00
CA ASN A 506 -23.30 5.34 11.34
C ASN A 506 -24.16 4.65 12.44
N PHE A 507 -24.39 3.35 12.28
CA PHE A 507 -25.03 2.47 13.26
C PHE A 507 -24.06 1.38 13.72
N LEU A 508 -24.27 0.86 14.93
CA LEU A 508 -23.48 -0.25 15.48
C LEU A 508 -24.12 -1.58 15.10
N VAL A 509 -23.31 -2.54 14.65
CA VAL A 509 -23.72 -3.94 14.47
C VAL A 509 -23.11 -4.73 15.60
N ASN A 510 -23.93 -5.34 16.47
CA ASN A 510 -23.47 -6.05 17.67
C ASN A 510 -22.55 -5.19 18.58
N ASP A 511 -22.87 -3.90 18.76
CA ASP A 511 -22.09 -2.92 19.54
C ASP A 511 -20.67 -2.63 19.01
N VAL A 512 -20.35 -3.04 17.76
CA VAL A 512 -19.06 -2.76 17.10
C VAL A 512 -19.22 -1.68 16.02
N PRO A 513 -18.32 -0.67 15.96
CA PRO A 513 -18.35 0.35 14.92
C PRO A 513 -17.96 -0.21 13.55
N LEU A 514 -18.51 0.37 12.47
CA LEU A 514 -18.09 0.05 11.10
C LEU A 514 -16.71 0.67 10.81
N LEU A 515 -15.90 -0.05 10.02
CA LEU A 515 -14.65 0.46 9.46
C LEU A 515 -14.88 0.77 7.98
N ALA A 516 -15.07 2.05 7.64
CA ALA A 516 -15.07 2.49 6.26
C ALA A 516 -13.62 2.59 5.75
N MET A 517 -13.39 2.15 4.52
CA MET A 517 -12.07 2.13 3.87
C MET A 517 -12.21 2.59 2.42
N GLU A 518 -11.12 3.05 1.81
CA GLU A 518 -11.11 3.27 0.36
C GLU A 518 -11.42 1.96 -0.38
N TYR A 519 -12.17 2.07 -1.48
CA TYR A 519 -12.53 0.92 -2.30
C TYR A 519 -11.50 0.74 -3.42
N CYS A 520 -10.81 -0.41 -3.41
CA CYS A 520 -9.84 -0.78 -4.44
C CYS A 520 -10.50 -1.64 -5.53
N SER A 521 -10.75 -1.03 -6.70
CA SER A 521 -11.57 -1.63 -7.76
C SER A 521 -10.92 -2.79 -8.52
N GLY A 522 -9.59 -2.93 -8.45
CA GLY A 522 -8.84 -4.01 -9.11
C GLY A 522 -9.01 -5.38 -8.44
N GLY A 523 -9.61 -5.44 -7.26
CA GLY A 523 -9.74 -6.66 -6.46
C GLY A 523 -8.43 -7.03 -5.77
N ASP A 524 -8.34 -8.25 -5.26
CA ASP A 524 -7.16 -8.76 -4.54
C ASP A 524 -6.11 -9.42 -5.46
N LEU A 525 -4.88 -9.54 -4.98
CA LEU A 525 -3.77 -10.16 -5.70
C LEU A 525 -4.01 -11.66 -5.94
N ARG A 526 -4.72 -12.38 -5.05
CA ARG A 526 -5.09 -13.78 -5.28
C ARG A 526 -5.93 -13.93 -6.54
N LYS A 527 -6.88 -13.02 -6.79
CA LYS A 527 -7.67 -12.97 -8.03
C LYS A 527 -6.77 -12.80 -9.26
N LEU A 528 -5.72 -11.97 -9.17
CA LEU A 528 -4.75 -11.80 -10.25
C LEU A 528 -3.90 -13.06 -10.50
N LEU A 529 -3.40 -13.70 -9.44
CA LEU A 529 -2.62 -14.94 -9.51
C LEU A 529 -3.44 -16.13 -10.04
N ASN A 530 -4.74 -16.16 -9.75
CA ASN A 530 -5.64 -17.22 -10.22
C ASN A 530 -6.00 -17.12 -11.70
N LYS A 531 -5.71 -15.98 -12.35
CA LYS A 531 -5.93 -15.82 -13.79
C LYS A 531 -5.11 -16.86 -14.57
N PRO A 532 -5.72 -17.62 -15.49
CA PRO A 532 -5.04 -18.68 -16.24
C PRO A 532 -3.79 -18.22 -17.00
N GLU A 533 -3.79 -17.00 -17.52
CA GLU A 533 -2.64 -16.39 -18.19
C GLU A 533 -1.42 -16.23 -17.26
N ASN A 534 -1.63 -16.19 -15.94
CA ASN A 534 -0.60 -16.04 -14.91
C ASN A 534 -0.22 -17.36 -14.23
N CYS A 535 -0.61 -18.51 -14.81
CA CYS A 535 -0.43 -19.82 -14.19
C CYS A 535 1.04 -20.24 -14.00
N CYS A 536 1.97 -19.60 -14.69
CA CYS A 536 3.42 -19.76 -14.55
C CYS A 536 4.09 -18.44 -14.12
N GLY A 537 3.41 -17.64 -13.30
CA GLY A 537 3.89 -16.36 -12.81
C GLY A 537 3.31 -15.15 -13.53
N LEU A 538 3.47 -13.98 -12.89
CA LEU A 538 3.11 -12.66 -13.40
C LEU A 538 4.17 -12.14 -14.37
N LYS A 539 3.84 -11.06 -15.09
CA LYS A 539 4.82 -10.35 -15.92
C LYS A 539 5.85 -9.63 -15.05
N GLU A 540 7.05 -9.42 -15.58
CA GLU A 540 8.14 -8.73 -14.86
C GLU A 540 7.72 -7.35 -14.35
N SER A 541 7.05 -6.54 -15.17
CA SER A 541 6.53 -5.22 -14.73
C SER A 541 5.64 -5.30 -13.50
N GLN A 542 4.77 -6.31 -13.43
CA GLN A 542 3.86 -6.52 -12.31
C GLN A 542 4.61 -6.99 -11.06
N ILE A 543 5.59 -7.89 -11.23
CA ILE A 543 6.44 -8.37 -10.13
C ILE A 543 7.23 -7.22 -9.52
N LEU A 544 7.89 -6.40 -10.34
CA LEU A 544 8.66 -5.27 -9.87
C LEU A 544 7.77 -4.20 -9.23
N SER A 545 6.60 -3.91 -9.81
CA SER A 545 5.62 -2.97 -9.21
C SER A 545 5.14 -3.46 -7.85
N LEU A 546 4.83 -4.75 -7.72
CA LEU A 546 4.45 -5.36 -6.45
C LEU A 546 5.58 -5.29 -5.43
N LEU A 547 6.81 -5.59 -5.85
CA LEU A 547 7.99 -5.51 -5.00
C LEU A 547 8.18 -4.09 -4.44
N SER A 548 8.09 -3.08 -5.31
CA SER A 548 8.18 -1.66 -4.94
C SER A 548 7.04 -1.24 -4.01
N ASP A 549 5.80 -1.48 -4.40
CA ASP A 549 4.61 -1.00 -3.70
C ASP A 549 4.48 -1.65 -2.30
N ILE A 550 4.58 -2.99 -2.24
CA ILE A 550 4.42 -3.73 -0.99
C ILE A 550 5.66 -3.62 -0.12
N GLY A 551 6.86 -3.55 -0.70
CA GLY A 551 8.08 -3.25 0.04
C GLY A 551 7.97 -1.92 0.79
N SER A 552 7.54 -0.86 0.09
CA SER A 552 7.31 0.46 0.68
C SER A 552 6.21 0.45 1.74
N GLY A 553 5.09 -0.23 1.49
CA GLY A 553 4.01 -0.39 2.48
C GLY A 553 4.46 -1.12 3.76
N ILE A 554 5.28 -2.17 3.65
CA ILE A 554 5.82 -2.91 4.80
C ILE A 554 6.79 -2.03 5.59
N GLN A 555 7.71 -1.33 4.93
CA GLN A 555 8.63 -0.40 5.58
C GLN A 555 7.87 0.65 6.39
N TYR A 556 6.85 1.26 5.78
CA TYR A 556 5.99 2.25 6.44
C TYR A 556 5.30 1.69 7.70
N LEU A 557 4.74 0.48 7.63
CA LEU A 557 4.14 -0.16 8.80
C LEU A 557 5.17 -0.39 9.91
N HIS A 558 6.36 -0.89 9.56
CA HIS A 558 7.43 -1.19 10.53
C HIS A 558 8.01 0.07 11.18
N GLU A 559 8.19 1.16 10.42
CA GLU A 559 8.57 2.48 10.95
C GLU A 559 7.55 3.02 11.96
N ASN A 560 6.27 2.76 11.72
CA ASN A 560 5.18 3.07 12.65
C ASN A 560 4.98 2.01 13.74
N ARG A 561 5.91 1.06 13.88
CA ARG A 561 5.91 -0.03 14.89
C ARG A 561 4.75 -1.02 14.78
N ILE A 562 4.18 -1.17 13.59
CA ILE A 562 3.07 -2.07 13.27
C ILE A 562 3.62 -3.29 12.52
N ILE A 563 3.38 -4.51 13.04
CA ILE A 563 3.68 -5.77 12.33
C ILE A 563 2.38 -6.35 11.80
N HIS A 564 2.31 -6.68 10.51
CA HIS A 564 1.07 -7.15 9.86
C HIS A 564 0.69 -8.59 10.23
N ARG A 565 1.65 -9.53 10.17
CA ARG A 565 1.56 -10.96 10.56
C ARG A 565 0.73 -11.88 9.68
N ASP A 566 -0.18 -11.33 8.89
CA ASP A 566 -1.02 -12.10 7.96
C ASP A 566 -0.87 -11.57 6.52
N LEU A 567 0.36 -11.29 6.08
CA LEU A 567 0.59 -10.90 4.68
C LEU A 567 0.40 -12.12 3.77
N LYS A 568 -0.52 -11.99 2.83
CA LYS A 568 -0.87 -13.01 1.84
C LYS A 568 -1.52 -12.35 0.63
N PRO A 569 -1.62 -13.04 -0.52
CA PRO A 569 -2.22 -12.45 -1.71
C PRO A 569 -3.67 -11.97 -1.54
N GLU A 570 -4.43 -12.54 -0.61
CA GLU A 570 -5.79 -12.09 -0.30
C GLU A 570 -5.83 -10.73 0.42
N ASN A 571 -4.74 -10.34 1.09
CA ASN A 571 -4.61 -9.10 1.86
C ASN A 571 -3.82 -8.00 1.10
N ILE A 572 -3.59 -8.21 -0.20
CA ILE A 572 -3.07 -7.18 -1.11
C ILE A 572 -4.16 -6.84 -2.12
N VAL A 573 -4.59 -5.58 -2.14
CA VAL A 573 -5.60 -5.08 -3.06
C VAL A 573 -4.99 -4.17 -4.12
N LEU A 574 -5.63 -4.13 -5.30
CA LEU A 574 -5.16 -3.44 -6.49
C LEU A 574 -6.06 -2.24 -6.76
N GLN A 575 -5.48 -1.07 -6.98
CA GLN A 575 -6.19 0.14 -7.37
C GLN A 575 -5.62 0.68 -8.68
N ASP A 576 -6.50 1.01 -9.63
CA ASP A 576 -6.10 1.71 -10.86
C ASP A 576 -6.10 3.22 -10.61
N GLU A 577 -4.91 3.81 -10.68
CA GLU A 577 -4.69 5.25 -10.57
C GLU A 577 -4.06 5.76 -11.88
N GLY A 578 -4.89 6.27 -12.78
CA GLY A 578 -4.43 6.85 -14.04
C GLY A 578 -3.80 5.86 -15.03
N GLY A 579 -4.22 4.59 -15.00
CA GLY A 579 -3.68 3.51 -15.83
C GLY A 579 -2.48 2.78 -15.22
N LYS A 580 -2.07 3.14 -14.00
CA LYS A 580 -1.09 2.41 -13.21
C LYS A 580 -1.80 1.64 -12.11
N ILE A 581 -1.54 0.33 -12.03
CA ILE A 581 -2.00 -0.50 -10.92
C ILE A 581 -1.09 -0.27 -9.71
N ILE A 582 -1.68 0.19 -8.61
CA ILE A 582 -1.02 0.36 -7.32
C ILE A 582 -1.43 -0.79 -6.39
N HIS A 583 -0.45 -1.43 -5.78
CA HIS A 583 -0.69 -2.47 -4.78
C HIS A 583 -0.77 -1.83 -3.39
N LYS A 584 -1.81 -2.17 -2.62
CA LYS A 584 -2.03 -1.67 -1.27
C LYS A 584 -2.27 -2.80 -0.28
N ILE A 585 -1.69 -2.67 0.91
CA ILE A 585 -1.89 -3.59 2.04
C ILE A 585 -3.23 -3.27 2.72
N ILE A 586 -4.04 -4.30 2.98
CA ILE A 586 -5.31 -4.22 3.72
C ILE A 586 -5.31 -5.22 4.89
N ASP A 587 -6.32 -5.13 5.77
CA ASP A 587 -6.59 -6.07 6.86
C ASP A 587 -5.53 -6.06 7.98
N LEU A 588 -5.37 -4.88 8.60
CA LEU A 588 -4.57 -4.70 9.82
C LEU A 588 -5.23 -5.30 11.08
N GLY A 589 -6.30 -6.12 10.95
CA GLY A 589 -7.05 -6.70 12.07
C GLY A 589 -6.23 -7.64 12.96
N TYR A 590 -5.11 -8.16 12.44
CA TYR A 590 -4.13 -8.98 13.17
C TYR A 590 -2.84 -8.24 13.49
N ALA A 591 -2.72 -6.98 13.05
CA ALA A 591 -1.56 -6.18 13.31
C ALA A 591 -1.51 -5.82 14.79
N LYS A 592 -0.36 -5.99 15.43
CA LYS A 592 -0.16 -5.51 16.81
C LYS A 592 1.05 -4.60 16.88
N ASP A 593 0.96 -3.64 17.80
CA ASP A 593 2.12 -2.98 18.39
C ASP A 593 3.07 -4.03 18.99
N LEU A 594 4.36 -3.70 19.07
CA LEU A 594 5.48 -4.60 19.43
C LEU A 594 5.41 -5.30 20.82
N ASP A 595 4.30 -5.26 21.55
CA ASP A 595 4.12 -5.92 22.84
C ASP A 595 3.40 -7.28 22.73
N GLN A 596 4.06 -8.33 23.24
CA GLN A 596 3.74 -9.75 23.03
C GLN A 596 2.42 -10.22 23.65
N GLY A 597 1.68 -11.07 22.93
CA GLY A 597 0.68 -11.97 23.53
C GLY A 597 -0.55 -12.28 22.67
N SER A 598 -0.56 -13.43 22.01
CA SER A 598 -1.69 -14.22 21.43
C SER A 598 -1.53 -14.53 19.94
N LEU A 599 -1.51 -15.83 19.61
CA LEU A 599 -1.60 -16.44 18.28
C LEU A 599 -3.06 -16.81 17.96
N CYS A 600 -3.46 -16.69 16.70
CA CYS A 600 -4.83 -16.97 16.25
C CYS A 600 -4.97 -18.36 15.62
N THR A 601 -6.10 -18.98 15.94
CA THR A 601 -6.56 -20.30 15.51
C THR A 601 -7.52 -20.18 14.32
N SER A 602 -7.03 -20.29 13.09
CA SER A 602 -7.87 -20.60 11.92
C SER A 602 -7.13 -21.58 10.99
N PHE A 603 -7.61 -22.82 11.00
CA PHE A 603 -7.00 -23.95 10.29
C PHE A 603 -7.51 -23.99 8.84
N VAL A 604 -6.57 -24.07 7.89
CA VAL A 604 -6.69 -24.33 6.44
C VAL A 604 -6.54 -23.09 5.54
N GLY A 605 -5.42 -23.05 4.80
CA GLY A 605 -5.13 -22.07 3.72
C GLY A 605 -4.10 -21.00 4.09
N THR A 606 -4.36 -20.24 5.15
CA THR A 606 -3.56 -19.09 5.61
C THR A 606 -2.18 -19.47 6.14
N LEU A 607 -2.03 -20.69 6.67
CA LEU A 607 -0.78 -21.17 7.27
C LEU A 607 0.39 -21.25 6.28
N GLN A 608 0.15 -21.29 4.97
CA GLN A 608 1.25 -21.53 4.00
C GLN A 608 2.13 -20.30 3.73
N TYR A 609 1.68 -19.10 4.10
CA TYR A 609 2.49 -17.86 4.07
C TYR A 609 3.12 -17.55 5.42
N LEU A 610 2.74 -18.29 6.46
CA LEU A 610 3.12 -18.01 7.83
C LEU A 610 4.59 -18.37 8.08
N ALA A 611 5.30 -17.50 8.80
CA ALA A 611 6.67 -17.73 9.19
C ALA A 611 6.83 -18.95 10.13
N PRO A 612 7.92 -19.74 10.02
CA PRO A 612 8.12 -20.95 10.83
C PRO A 612 7.98 -20.75 12.34
N GLU A 613 8.50 -19.64 12.88
CA GLU A 613 8.51 -19.33 14.31
C GLU A 613 7.10 -19.14 14.91
N LEU A 614 6.11 -18.79 14.08
CA LEU A 614 4.72 -18.68 14.49
C LEU A 614 4.06 -20.06 14.67
N PHE A 615 4.56 -21.12 14.03
CA PHE A 615 4.14 -22.50 14.30
C PHE A 615 4.74 -23.05 15.60
N GLU A 616 5.92 -22.57 15.98
CA GLU A 616 6.67 -23.04 17.15
C GLU A 616 6.29 -22.27 18.43
N ASN A 617 5.32 -21.34 18.37
CA ASN A 617 4.89 -20.45 19.46
C ASN A 617 6.07 -19.71 20.16
N LYS A 618 7.11 -19.37 19.39
CA LYS A 618 8.29 -18.65 19.89
C LYS A 618 8.09 -17.14 19.83
N SER A 619 8.95 -16.39 20.51
CA SER A 619 9.04 -14.94 20.31
C SER A 619 9.37 -14.64 18.85
N TYR A 620 8.69 -13.65 18.28
CA TYR A 620 8.82 -13.26 16.87
C TYR A 620 9.07 -11.76 16.76
N SER A 621 9.51 -11.31 15.59
CA SER A 621 9.83 -9.90 15.30
C SER A 621 9.18 -9.45 13.99
N VAL A 622 9.52 -8.26 13.49
CA VAL A 622 9.15 -7.77 12.15
C VAL A 622 9.51 -8.75 11.02
N THR A 623 10.46 -9.66 11.26
CA THR A 623 10.94 -10.65 10.27
C THR A 623 9.88 -11.69 9.86
N VAL A 624 8.74 -11.80 10.56
CA VAL A 624 7.61 -12.63 10.13
C VAL A 624 6.97 -12.11 8.84
N ASP A 625 6.91 -10.79 8.68
CA ASP A 625 6.37 -10.14 7.47
C ASP A 625 7.33 -10.33 6.29
N TYR A 626 8.65 -10.45 6.55
CA TYR A 626 9.65 -10.72 5.50
C TYR A 626 9.47 -12.10 4.89
N TRP A 627 9.21 -13.13 5.71
CA TRP A 627 8.92 -14.47 5.19
C TRP A 627 7.66 -14.48 4.33
N SER A 628 6.60 -13.86 4.85
CA SER A 628 5.31 -13.75 4.16
C SER A 628 5.46 -13.02 2.82
N PHE A 629 6.20 -11.92 2.80
CA PHE A 629 6.49 -11.17 1.58
C PHE A 629 7.36 -11.97 0.59
N GLY A 630 8.41 -12.64 1.07
CA GLY A 630 9.26 -13.50 0.23
C GLY A 630 8.49 -14.65 -0.41
N THR A 631 7.59 -15.30 0.34
CA THR A 631 6.75 -16.39 -0.21
C THR A 631 5.76 -15.89 -1.26
N MET A 632 5.18 -14.70 -1.05
CA MET A 632 4.32 -14.03 -2.04
C MET A 632 5.08 -13.64 -3.31
N VAL A 633 6.26 -13.01 -3.19
CA VAL A 633 7.06 -12.61 -4.35
C VAL A 633 7.49 -13.84 -5.14
N PHE A 634 7.92 -14.92 -4.48
CA PHE A 634 8.20 -16.19 -5.15
C PHE A 634 6.98 -16.70 -5.93
N GLU A 635 5.80 -16.72 -5.32
CA GLU A 635 4.57 -17.16 -5.99
C GLU A 635 4.19 -16.26 -7.17
N CYS A 636 4.42 -14.96 -7.06
CA CYS A 636 4.24 -14.03 -8.18
C CYS A 636 5.20 -14.32 -9.33
N ILE A 637 6.39 -14.85 -9.06
CA ILE A 637 7.38 -15.22 -10.08
C ILE A 637 7.08 -16.58 -10.72
N ALA A 638 6.77 -17.59 -9.89
CA ALA A 638 6.66 -18.98 -10.33
C ALA A 638 5.22 -19.44 -10.63
N GLY A 639 4.21 -18.72 -10.13
CA GLY A 639 2.79 -19.12 -10.19
C GLY A 639 2.39 -20.12 -9.10
N PHE A 640 3.32 -20.53 -8.23
CA PHE A 640 3.09 -21.44 -7.11
C PHE A 640 4.01 -21.11 -5.92
N ARG A 641 3.64 -21.54 -4.72
CA ARG A 641 4.38 -21.24 -3.47
C ARG A 641 5.75 -21.95 -3.42
N PRO A 642 6.76 -21.37 -2.74
CA PRO A 642 8.15 -21.86 -2.75
C PRO A 642 8.36 -23.26 -2.18
N PHE A 643 7.51 -23.69 -1.26
CA PHE A 643 7.78 -24.90 -0.49
C PHE A 643 6.57 -25.84 -0.47
N LEU A 644 6.69 -26.99 -1.13
CA LEU A 644 5.76 -28.14 -1.07
C LEU A 644 4.26 -27.76 -1.04
N HIS A 645 3.85 -26.89 -1.97
CA HIS A 645 2.54 -26.22 -2.02
C HIS A 645 1.30 -27.14 -2.10
N ASN A 646 1.50 -28.43 -2.36
CA ASN A 646 0.46 -29.47 -2.41
C ASN A 646 0.28 -30.21 -1.08
N LEU A 647 1.18 -30.02 -0.10
CA LEU A 647 1.13 -30.69 1.19
C LEU A 647 0.39 -29.85 2.24
N GLN A 648 -0.17 -30.53 3.24
CA GLN A 648 -0.75 -29.88 4.41
C GLN A 648 0.34 -29.19 5.24
N PRO A 649 0.06 -28.05 5.89
CA PRO A 649 1.08 -27.24 6.55
C PRO A 649 1.93 -28.02 7.58
N PHE A 650 1.30 -28.89 8.36
CA PHE A 650 2.01 -29.69 9.36
C PHE A 650 3.06 -30.63 8.74
N THR A 651 2.73 -31.28 7.62
CA THR A 651 3.62 -32.21 6.91
C THR A 651 4.72 -31.48 6.15
N TRP A 652 4.39 -30.33 5.57
CA TRP A 652 5.36 -29.46 4.90
C TRP A 652 6.41 -28.92 5.89
N HIS A 653 6.01 -28.46 7.08
CA HIS A 653 6.91 -27.87 8.07
C HIS A 653 8.06 -28.80 8.46
N GLU A 654 7.76 -30.08 8.78
CA GLU A 654 8.77 -31.08 9.13
C GLU A 654 9.74 -31.38 7.98
N LYS A 655 9.26 -31.39 6.73
CA LYS A 655 10.09 -31.63 5.55
C LYS A 655 11.01 -30.43 5.27
N ILE A 656 10.50 -29.19 5.39
CA ILE A 656 11.24 -27.96 5.04
C ILE A 656 12.20 -27.49 6.13
N LYS A 657 12.00 -27.89 7.38
CA LYS A 657 12.95 -27.61 8.47
C LYS A 657 14.38 -28.08 8.18
N LYS A 658 14.56 -29.02 7.24
CA LYS A 658 15.85 -29.53 6.76
C LYS A 658 16.52 -28.65 5.69
N LYS A 659 15.90 -27.53 5.29
CA LYS A 659 16.44 -26.68 4.23
C LYS A 659 17.72 -25.98 4.68
N ASP A 660 18.68 -25.85 3.78
CA ASP A 660 19.79 -24.91 3.95
C ASP A 660 19.31 -23.45 3.89
N PRO A 661 20.05 -22.51 4.51
CA PRO A 661 19.68 -21.09 4.54
C PRO A 661 19.44 -20.49 3.15
N LYS A 662 20.21 -20.92 2.13
CA LYS A 662 20.12 -20.44 0.75
C LYS A 662 19.03 -21.11 -0.09
N HIS A 663 18.34 -22.14 0.42
CA HIS A 663 17.26 -22.76 -0.35
C HIS A 663 16.02 -21.86 -0.38
N ILE A 664 15.57 -21.54 -1.58
CA ILE A 664 14.37 -20.71 -1.85
C ILE A 664 13.21 -21.53 -2.43
N PHE A 665 13.49 -22.74 -2.91
CA PHE A 665 12.50 -23.60 -3.55
C PHE A 665 12.64 -25.06 -3.09
N ALA A 666 11.51 -25.73 -2.89
CA ALA A 666 11.45 -27.17 -2.63
C ALA A 666 10.24 -27.83 -3.30
N SER A 667 10.50 -28.90 -4.06
CA SER A 667 9.47 -29.71 -4.74
C SER A 667 9.58 -31.18 -4.39
N GLU A 668 8.43 -31.88 -4.37
CA GLU A 668 8.38 -33.34 -4.24
C GLU A 668 8.49 -33.97 -5.64
N GLU A 669 9.49 -34.83 -5.82
CA GLU A 669 9.67 -35.63 -7.03
C GLU A 669 8.67 -36.80 -7.07
N MET A 670 8.56 -37.47 -8.23
CA MET A 670 7.61 -38.58 -8.43
C MET A 670 7.88 -39.79 -7.51
N ASN A 671 9.10 -39.94 -7.01
CA ASN A 671 9.48 -40.96 -6.03
C ASN A 671 9.14 -40.58 -4.58
N GLY A 672 8.59 -39.38 -4.34
CA GLY A 672 8.27 -38.84 -3.01
C GLY A 672 9.44 -38.16 -2.29
N GLU A 673 10.62 -38.05 -2.92
CA GLU A 673 11.77 -37.33 -2.37
C GLU A 673 11.61 -35.82 -2.55
N VAL A 674 12.10 -35.05 -1.57
CA VAL A 674 12.07 -33.59 -1.62
C VAL A 674 13.38 -33.08 -2.21
N ARG A 675 13.31 -32.43 -3.38
CA ARG A 675 14.43 -31.71 -3.97
C ARG A 675 14.39 -30.26 -3.50
N PHE A 676 15.49 -29.79 -2.91
CA PHE A 676 15.71 -28.38 -2.58
C PHE A 676 16.53 -27.70 -3.68
N SER A 677 16.30 -26.40 -3.88
CA SER A 677 17.00 -25.58 -4.87
C SER A 677 17.28 -24.18 -4.32
N THR A 678 18.44 -23.65 -4.68
CA THR A 678 18.83 -22.23 -4.47
C THR A 678 18.38 -21.33 -5.62
N HIS A 679 17.86 -21.93 -6.71
CA HIS A 679 17.50 -21.24 -7.94
C HIS A 679 15.99 -21.21 -8.18
N LEU A 680 15.54 -20.17 -8.89
CA LEU A 680 14.17 -19.99 -9.31
C LEU A 680 13.75 -21.09 -10.31
N PRO A 681 12.53 -21.64 -10.18
CA PRO A 681 12.02 -22.64 -11.12
C PRO A 681 11.66 -22.01 -12.47
N GLN A 682 11.91 -22.72 -13.57
CA GLN A 682 11.44 -22.36 -14.91
C GLN A 682 10.10 -23.04 -15.22
N PRO A 683 9.23 -22.43 -16.06
CA PRO A 683 9.39 -21.11 -16.69
C PRO A 683 9.00 -19.95 -15.77
N HIS A 684 9.63 -18.78 -15.96
CA HIS A 684 9.25 -17.51 -15.32
C HIS A 684 9.49 -16.32 -16.26
N SER A 685 8.90 -15.16 -15.97
CA SER A 685 8.96 -13.98 -16.86
C SER A 685 10.03 -12.94 -16.54
N ILE A 686 10.88 -13.16 -15.52
CA ILE A 686 11.96 -12.23 -15.15
C ILE A 686 13.19 -12.39 -16.08
N CYS A 687 13.80 -11.27 -16.43
CA CYS A 687 15.06 -11.09 -17.14
C CYS A 687 16.23 -11.75 -16.41
N SER A 688 17.12 -12.40 -17.16
CA SER A 688 18.31 -13.08 -16.64
C SER A 688 19.20 -12.19 -15.74
N LEU A 689 19.25 -10.88 -16.00
CA LEU A 689 20.02 -9.92 -15.20
C LEU A 689 19.40 -9.65 -13.82
N ILE A 690 18.09 -9.85 -13.66
CA ILE A 690 17.39 -9.68 -12.39
C ILE A 690 17.33 -11.01 -11.62
N VAL A 691 17.47 -12.16 -12.30
CA VAL A 691 17.38 -13.48 -11.66
C VAL A 691 18.36 -13.63 -10.50
N GLU A 692 19.65 -13.39 -10.70
CA GLU A 692 20.67 -13.53 -9.65
C GLU A 692 20.41 -12.63 -8.41
N PRO A 693 20.18 -11.31 -8.57
CA PRO A 693 19.89 -10.48 -7.40
C PRO A 693 18.53 -10.81 -6.77
N MET A 694 17.52 -11.22 -7.56
CA MET A 694 16.23 -11.68 -7.04
C MET A 694 16.36 -12.99 -6.24
N GLU A 695 17.13 -13.96 -6.72
CA GLU A 695 17.43 -15.20 -6.00
C GLU A 695 18.14 -14.87 -4.68
N SER A 696 19.12 -13.97 -4.71
CA SER A 696 19.83 -13.50 -3.51
C SER A 696 18.90 -12.80 -2.52
N TRP A 697 17.96 -11.99 -3.02
CA TRP A 697 16.93 -11.35 -2.20
C TRP A 697 15.98 -12.37 -1.58
N LEU A 698 15.48 -13.32 -2.36
CA LEU A 698 14.63 -14.41 -1.87
C LEU A 698 15.34 -15.28 -0.82
N GLN A 699 16.65 -15.48 -0.93
CA GLN A 699 17.44 -16.18 0.09
C GLN A 699 17.42 -15.47 1.44
N LEU A 700 17.44 -14.13 1.45
CA LEU A 700 17.33 -13.34 2.68
C LEU A 700 15.92 -13.39 3.26
N MET A 701 14.90 -13.33 2.42
CA MET A 701 13.50 -13.28 2.83
C MET A 701 12.97 -14.65 3.28
N LEU A 702 13.39 -15.72 2.61
CA LEU A 702 12.99 -17.11 2.86
C LEU A 702 14.01 -17.85 3.74
N ASN A 703 14.82 -17.13 4.51
CA ASN A 703 15.69 -17.76 5.50
C ASN A 703 14.84 -18.32 6.65
N TRP A 704 15.11 -19.57 7.05
CA TRP A 704 14.35 -20.23 8.11
C TRP A 704 14.61 -19.56 9.47
N ASP A 705 15.86 -19.17 9.72
CA ASP A 705 16.27 -18.54 10.97
C ASP A 705 15.71 -17.11 11.08
N PRO A 706 14.84 -16.82 12.09
CA PRO A 706 14.21 -15.51 12.23
C PRO A 706 15.18 -14.37 12.56
N GLU A 707 16.36 -14.63 13.12
CA GLU A 707 17.36 -13.61 13.44
C GLU A 707 18.21 -13.23 12.21
N GLN A 708 18.50 -14.22 11.36
CA GLN A 708 19.27 -14.02 10.14
C GLN A 708 18.40 -13.56 8.95
N ARG A 709 17.08 -13.73 9.05
CA ARG A 709 16.13 -13.33 8.01
C ARG A 709 16.15 -11.82 7.80
N GLY A 710 16.24 -11.40 6.54
CA GLY A 710 16.42 -10.00 6.17
C GLY A 710 17.87 -9.49 6.20
N GLY A 711 18.85 -10.31 6.61
CA GLY A 711 20.29 -10.03 6.51
C GLY A 711 20.88 -9.11 7.59
N GLY A 712 20.09 -8.78 8.63
CA GLY A 712 20.44 -7.81 9.67
C GLY A 712 20.40 -6.36 9.19
N LEU A 713 20.78 -5.44 10.09
CA LEU A 713 20.90 -4.01 9.78
C LEU A 713 22.25 -3.72 9.12
N ASP A 714 22.22 -2.90 8.08
CA ASP A 714 23.42 -2.35 7.47
C ASP A 714 24.04 -1.27 8.38
N PRO A 715 25.36 -1.30 8.62
CA PRO A 715 26.02 -0.39 9.56
C PRO A 715 26.07 1.06 9.08
N GLU A 716 25.92 1.35 7.78
CA GLU A 716 25.99 2.71 7.25
C GLU A 716 24.61 3.38 7.23
N THR A 717 23.59 2.65 6.76
CA THR A 717 22.24 3.19 6.55
C THR A 717 21.27 2.87 7.68
N ASN A 718 21.66 2.00 8.62
CA ASN A 718 20.80 1.45 9.68
C ASN A 718 19.50 0.82 9.15
N SER A 719 19.49 0.42 7.87
CA SER A 719 18.34 -0.17 7.18
C SER A 719 18.55 -1.68 7.03
N PRO A 720 17.47 -2.51 7.05
CA PRO A 720 17.60 -3.94 6.81
C PRO A 720 18.17 -4.23 5.41
N LYS A 721 19.15 -5.13 5.30
CA LYS A 721 19.82 -5.45 4.03
C LYS A 721 18.87 -5.94 2.93
N CYS A 722 17.79 -6.63 3.31
CA CYS A 722 16.77 -7.05 2.36
C CYS A 722 16.11 -5.88 1.61
N PHE A 723 15.86 -4.74 2.27
CA PHE A 723 15.30 -3.56 1.62
C PHE A 723 16.35 -2.83 0.78
N LEU A 724 17.61 -2.77 1.21
CA LEU A 724 18.69 -2.22 0.39
C LEU A 724 18.90 -3.00 -0.92
N LEU A 725 18.85 -4.34 -0.84
CA LEU A 725 18.96 -5.19 -2.03
C LEU A 725 17.72 -5.08 -2.92
N MET A 726 16.54 -4.90 -2.33
CA MET A 726 15.29 -4.62 -3.06
C MET A 726 15.40 -3.31 -3.83
N ASP A 727 15.83 -2.23 -3.17
CA ASP A 727 16.04 -0.92 -3.79
C ASP A 727 17.11 -0.99 -4.87
N HIS A 728 18.17 -1.78 -4.65
CA HIS A 728 19.18 -2.03 -5.68
C HIS A 728 18.56 -2.67 -6.93
N ILE A 729 17.74 -3.72 -6.78
CA ILE A 729 17.03 -4.39 -7.88
C ILE A 729 16.11 -3.41 -8.62
N LEU A 730 15.31 -2.64 -7.87
CA LEU A 730 14.34 -1.69 -8.45
C LEU A 730 15.01 -0.51 -9.17
N ASN A 731 16.24 -0.15 -8.78
CA ASN A 731 17.02 0.93 -9.39
C ASN A 731 17.93 0.46 -10.54
N LEU A 732 17.96 -0.84 -10.88
CA LEU A 732 18.70 -1.32 -12.04
C LEU A 732 18.13 -0.71 -13.32
N LYS A 733 18.98 -0.01 -14.08
CA LYS A 733 18.62 0.53 -15.40
C LYS A 733 18.94 -0.51 -16.47
N ILE A 734 17.96 -1.31 -16.84
CA ILE A 734 18.12 -2.37 -17.83
C ILE A 734 17.50 -1.93 -19.15
N VAL A 735 18.26 -2.06 -20.24
CA VAL A 735 17.75 -1.90 -21.61
C VAL A 735 17.55 -3.25 -22.25
N HIS A 736 16.38 -3.46 -22.85
CA HIS A 736 16.05 -4.64 -23.62
C HIS A 736 16.08 -4.31 -25.12
N ILE A 737 16.90 -5.05 -25.86
CA ILE A 737 17.13 -4.83 -27.29
C ILE A 737 16.68 -6.06 -28.06
N LEU A 738 15.64 -5.92 -28.88
CA LEU A 738 15.20 -6.95 -29.81
C LEU A 738 16.01 -6.86 -31.10
N ASN A 739 16.86 -7.86 -31.32
CA ASN A 739 17.59 -7.99 -32.56
C ASN A 739 16.66 -8.50 -33.66
N MET A 740 16.25 -7.60 -34.56
CA MET A 740 15.35 -7.91 -35.66
C MET A 740 16.00 -8.82 -36.72
N THR A 741 17.31 -9.08 -36.68
CA THR A 741 17.96 -10.07 -37.57
C THR A 741 17.83 -11.50 -37.08
N SER A 742 17.76 -11.71 -35.77
CA SER A 742 17.77 -13.05 -35.17
C SER A 742 16.50 -13.37 -34.37
N ALA A 743 15.62 -12.38 -34.16
CA ALA A 743 14.47 -12.43 -33.25
C ALA A 743 14.85 -12.74 -31.79
N LYS A 744 16.10 -12.47 -31.38
CA LYS A 744 16.56 -12.63 -30.00
C LYS A 744 16.49 -11.31 -29.24
N ILE A 745 16.14 -11.41 -27.96
CA ILE A 745 16.16 -10.28 -27.04
C ILE A 745 17.44 -10.35 -26.23
N VAL A 746 18.19 -9.25 -26.24
CA VAL A 746 19.43 -9.09 -25.52
C VAL A 746 19.24 -7.98 -24.49
N SER A 747 19.61 -8.24 -23.24
CA SER A 747 19.40 -7.32 -22.14
C SER A 747 20.75 -6.81 -21.64
N PHE A 748 20.87 -5.50 -21.44
CA PHE A 748 22.09 -4.88 -20.93
C PHE A 748 21.79 -4.04 -19.69
N LEU A 749 22.58 -4.22 -18.63
CA LEU A 749 22.61 -3.28 -17.52
C LEU A 749 23.37 -2.02 -17.94
N LEU A 750 22.75 -0.85 -17.79
CA LEU A 750 23.32 0.45 -18.11
C LEU A 750 23.93 1.10 -16.88
N HIS A 751 25.08 1.74 -17.06
CA HIS A 751 25.62 2.65 -16.07
C HIS A 751 25.12 4.09 -16.30
N PRO A 752 24.91 4.91 -15.24
CA PRO A 752 24.28 6.24 -15.35
C PRO A 752 24.96 7.18 -16.36
N GLU A 753 26.29 7.10 -16.47
CA GLU A 753 27.13 7.94 -17.35
C GLU A 753 27.54 7.21 -18.66
N GLU A 754 26.95 6.05 -18.96
CA GLU A 754 27.30 5.26 -20.15
C GLU A 754 26.87 5.98 -21.43
N SER A 755 27.81 6.20 -22.36
CA SER A 755 27.50 6.74 -23.68
C SER A 755 26.81 5.71 -24.58
N LEU A 756 25.98 6.17 -25.53
CA LEU A 756 25.36 5.26 -26.50
C LEU A 756 26.41 4.46 -27.29
N HIS A 757 27.56 5.07 -27.61
CA HIS A 757 28.62 4.40 -28.36
C HIS A 757 29.21 3.21 -27.60
N PHE A 758 29.37 3.33 -26.28
CA PHE A 758 29.84 2.21 -25.46
C PHE A 758 28.82 1.07 -25.44
N LEU A 759 27.53 1.38 -25.31
CA LEU A 759 26.46 0.39 -25.44
C LEU A 759 26.50 -0.29 -26.83
N GLN A 760 26.71 0.47 -27.92
CA GLN A 760 26.83 -0.09 -29.26
C GLN A 760 27.99 -1.09 -29.40
N ASN A 761 29.13 -0.86 -28.75
CA ASN A 761 30.25 -1.81 -28.74
C ASN A 761 29.89 -3.12 -28.00
N ARG A 762 29.10 -3.04 -26.93
CA ARG A 762 28.57 -4.22 -26.21
C ARG A 762 27.57 -4.98 -27.08
N ILE A 763 26.68 -4.27 -27.77
CA ILE A 763 25.74 -4.85 -28.74
C ILE A 763 26.49 -5.57 -29.86
N GLU A 764 27.57 -4.97 -30.39
CA GLU A 764 28.41 -5.60 -31.42
C GLU A 764 29.02 -6.91 -30.92
N SER A 765 29.48 -6.96 -29.68
CA SER A 765 30.07 -8.15 -29.07
C SER A 765 29.07 -9.33 -28.97
N GLU A 766 27.79 -9.06 -28.74
CA GLU A 766 26.76 -10.10 -28.62
C GLU A 766 26.04 -10.43 -29.93
N THR A 767 25.92 -9.46 -30.85
CA THR A 767 25.14 -9.61 -32.09
C THR A 767 25.98 -9.78 -33.34
N GLY A 768 27.26 -9.40 -33.30
CA GLY A 768 28.15 -9.34 -34.46
C GLY A 768 27.86 -8.21 -35.45
N ILE A 769 26.93 -7.30 -35.14
CA ILE A 769 26.60 -6.15 -36.00
C ILE A 769 27.54 -5.00 -35.64
N SER A 770 28.36 -4.58 -36.60
CA SER A 770 29.33 -3.48 -36.39
C SER A 770 28.64 -2.18 -35.99
N THR A 771 29.22 -1.42 -35.06
CA THR A 771 28.63 -0.15 -34.55
C THR A 771 28.07 0.81 -35.62
N GLY A 772 28.74 0.99 -36.76
CA GLY A 772 28.27 1.86 -37.86
C GLY A 772 26.99 1.36 -38.56
N ASN A 773 26.79 0.04 -38.58
CA ASN A 773 25.65 -0.63 -39.19
C ASN A 773 24.48 -0.85 -38.22
N GLN A 774 24.64 -0.53 -36.94
CA GLN A 774 23.55 -0.62 -35.97
C GLN A 774 22.57 0.54 -36.17
N GLU A 775 21.31 0.20 -36.40
CA GLU A 775 20.19 1.13 -36.35
C GLU A 775 19.26 0.76 -35.20
N LEU A 776 19.28 1.58 -34.14
CA LEU A 776 18.50 1.37 -32.93
C LEU A 776 17.26 2.27 -32.98
N LEU A 777 16.09 1.66 -33.11
CA LEU A 777 14.80 2.35 -33.18
C LEU A 777 13.99 2.15 -31.91
N LEU A 778 13.32 3.21 -31.46
CA LEU A 778 12.29 3.15 -30.44
C LEU A 778 10.95 2.67 -31.04
N GLU A 779 9.97 2.33 -30.22
CA GLU A 779 8.60 1.97 -30.66
C GLU A 779 7.92 3.06 -31.51
N THR A 780 8.33 4.32 -31.31
CA THR A 780 7.88 5.47 -32.09
C THR A 780 8.55 5.56 -33.46
N GLY A 781 9.47 4.64 -33.81
CA GLY A 781 10.29 4.63 -35.02
C GLY A 781 11.40 5.68 -35.04
N ILE A 782 11.66 6.35 -33.91
CA ILE A 782 12.73 7.35 -33.78
C ILE A 782 14.05 6.62 -33.57
N CYS A 783 15.10 7.02 -34.29
CA CYS A 783 16.45 6.51 -34.06
C CYS A 783 17.04 7.16 -32.80
N LEU A 784 17.76 6.38 -32.01
CA LEU A 784 18.50 6.91 -30.86
C LEU A 784 19.51 7.99 -31.28
N ASP A 785 19.65 9.02 -30.46
CA ASP A 785 20.57 10.14 -30.70
C ASP A 785 21.98 9.78 -30.19
N PRO A 786 23.01 9.68 -31.04
CA PRO A 786 24.37 9.37 -30.62
C PRO A 786 24.99 10.38 -29.65
N ARG A 787 24.44 11.60 -29.58
CA ARG A 787 24.92 12.66 -28.69
C ARG A 787 24.35 12.54 -27.28
N LYS A 788 23.31 11.73 -27.08
CA LYS A 788 22.69 11.49 -25.79
C LYS A 788 23.28 10.23 -25.12
N PRO A 789 23.28 10.15 -23.78
CA PRO A 789 23.70 8.94 -23.07
C PRO A 789 22.82 7.73 -23.40
N ALA A 790 23.30 6.54 -23.06
CA ALA A 790 22.57 5.28 -23.25
C ALA A 790 21.26 5.23 -22.44
N SER A 791 21.16 6.01 -21.36
CA SER A 791 19.95 6.13 -20.53
C SER A 791 18.72 6.59 -21.32
N GLN A 792 18.86 7.20 -22.50
CA GLN A 792 17.75 7.49 -23.41
C GLN A 792 16.95 6.24 -23.85
N CYS A 793 17.54 5.05 -23.71
CA CYS A 793 16.91 3.78 -24.05
C CYS A 793 15.96 3.28 -22.94
N VAL A 794 15.97 3.92 -21.78
CA VAL A 794 15.21 3.50 -20.59
C VAL A 794 14.23 4.62 -20.27
N ILE A 795 12.98 4.25 -19.99
CA ILE A 795 11.96 5.17 -19.47
C ILE A 795 11.99 5.07 -17.95
N ASP A 796 11.94 6.20 -17.25
CA ASP A 796 11.94 6.22 -15.79
C ASP A 796 10.67 5.57 -15.21
N GLY A 797 10.85 4.80 -14.12
CA GLY A 797 9.81 4.08 -13.40
C GLY A 797 10.07 2.57 -13.30
N VAL A 798 9.28 1.90 -12.46
CA VAL A 798 9.33 0.45 -12.26
C VAL A 798 8.61 -0.24 -13.42
N ARG A 799 9.35 -0.66 -14.44
CA ARG A 799 8.81 -1.35 -15.62
C ARG A 799 9.71 -2.50 -16.01
N GLY A 800 9.10 -3.62 -16.41
CA GLY A 800 9.81 -4.78 -16.95
C GLY A 800 9.95 -4.71 -18.47
N TRP A 801 10.65 -5.67 -19.05
CA TRP A 801 10.84 -5.81 -20.51
C TRP A 801 9.54 -5.94 -21.32
N ASP A 802 8.41 -6.21 -20.66
CA ASP A 802 7.08 -6.25 -21.25
C ASP A 802 6.48 -4.86 -21.54
N SER A 803 7.14 -3.77 -21.13
CA SER A 803 6.64 -2.39 -21.31
C SER A 803 7.32 -1.58 -22.41
N TYR A 804 8.65 -1.66 -22.55
CA TYR A 804 9.40 -0.82 -23.48
C TYR A 804 10.65 -1.54 -24.00
N MET A 805 10.84 -1.50 -25.32
CA MET A 805 11.95 -2.17 -25.98
C MET A 805 12.58 -1.30 -27.08
N VAL A 806 13.89 -1.49 -27.28
CA VAL A 806 14.62 -0.93 -28.42
C VAL A 806 14.76 -2.00 -29.50
N TYR A 807 14.56 -1.63 -30.75
CA TYR A 807 14.64 -2.54 -31.90
C TYR A 807 15.94 -2.30 -32.66
N LEU A 808 16.76 -3.34 -32.78
CA LEU A 808 18.02 -3.29 -33.51
C LEU A 808 17.83 -3.82 -34.93
N PHE A 809 18.15 -2.97 -35.90
CA PHE A 809 18.24 -3.28 -37.32
C PHE A 809 19.69 -3.20 -37.81
N ASP A 810 20.00 -3.99 -38.83
CA ASP A 810 21.31 -4.05 -39.46
C ASP A 810 21.25 -3.35 -40.82
N LYS A 811 21.92 -2.20 -40.94
CA LYS A 811 21.94 -1.41 -42.18
C LYS A 811 22.61 -2.14 -43.34
N SER A 812 23.46 -3.14 -43.07
CA SER A 812 24.14 -3.90 -44.11
C SER A 812 23.24 -4.92 -44.80
N LYS A 813 22.09 -5.25 -44.19
CA LYS A 813 21.14 -6.25 -44.70
C LYS A 813 19.95 -5.60 -45.39
N THR A 814 19.66 -6.06 -46.60
CA THR A 814 18.48 -5.67 -47.38
C THR A 814 17.39 -6.75 -47.38
N VAL A 815 17.73 -7.98 -46.99
CA VAL A 815 16.82 -9.13 -46.91
C VAL A 815 17.08 -9.93 -45.64
N TYR A 816 16.00 -10.41 -45.02
CA TYR A 816 16.03 -11.27 -43.83
C TYR A 816 15.62 -12.71 -44.20
N ASP A 817 16.59 -13.63 -44.24
CA ASP A 817 16.39 -15.01 -44.73
C ASP A 817 16.34 -16.08 -43.62
N GLY A 818 16.49 -15.71 -42.35
CA GLY A 818 16.48 -16.64 -41.20
C GLY A 818 17.76 -17.48 -41.06
N PRO A 819 17.84 -18.43 -40.09
CA PRO A 819 16.78 -18.87 -39.20
C PRO A 819 16.53 -17.91 -38.02
N PHE A 820 15.26 -17.69 -37.71
CA PHE A 820 14.83 -16.88 -36.55
C PHE A 820 14.80 -17.76 -35.30
N ALA A 821 15.23 -17.23 -34.16
CA ALA A 821 15.18 -17.97 -32.91
C ALA A 821 13.72 -18.28 -32.54
N SER A 822 13.43 -19.54 -32.23
CA SER A 822 12.14 -19.97 -31.68
C SER A 822 12.28 -20.33 -30.21
N ARG A 823 11.19 -20.12 -29.46
CA ARG A 823 11.12 -20.53 -28.05
C ARG A 823 11.18 -22.06 -27.98
N SER A 824 12.05 -22.58 -27.12
CA SER A 824 12.14 -24.01 -26.84
C SER A 824 10.96 -24.48 -25.98
N LEU A 825 10.53 -25.72 -26.20
CA LEU A 825 9.59 -26.39 -25.31
C LEU A 825 10.32 -26.83 -24.04
N SER A 826 9.65 -26.74 -22.89
CA SER A 826 10.15 -27.38 -21.67
C SER A 826 10.14 -28.90 -21.84
N GLU A 827 10.97 -29.62 -21.07
CA GLU A 827 10.99 -31.09 -21.09
C GLU A 827 9.61 -31.69 -20.81
N CYS A 828 8.86 -31.08 -19.88
CA CYS A 828 7.52 -31.52 -19.50
C CYS A 828 6.51 -31.37 -20.65
N VAL A 829 6.55 -30.26 -21.40
CA VAL A 829 5.67 -30.05 -22.55
C VAL A 829 6.12 -30.91 -23.73
N ASN A 830 7.43 -31.06 -23.95
CA ASN A 830 7.96 -31.91 -25.01
C ASN A 830 7.52 -33.37 -24.84
N TYR A 831 7.45 -33.85 -23.61
CA TYR A 831 6.96 -35.20 -23.29
C TYR A 831 5.52 -35.45 -23.80
N ILE A 832 4.58 -34.52 -23.56
CA ILE A 832 3.21 -34.66 -24.06
C ILE A 832 3.08 -34.43 -25.58
N VAL A 833 4.01 -33.67 -26.19
CA VAL A 833 4.03 -33.46 -27.64
C VAL A 833 4.52 -34.73 -28.36
N GLN A 834 5.46 -35.47 -27.77
CA GLN A 834 5.93 -36.74 -28.31
C GLN A 834 4.90 -37.86 -28.21
N ASP A 835 4.15 -37.94 -27.10
CA ASP A 835 3.02 -38.86 -26.94
C ASP A 835 1.75 -38.12 -26.48
N SER A 836 0.95 -37.67 -27.44
CA SER A 836 -0.27 -36.90 -27.16
C SER A 836 -1.39 -37.69 -26.45
N LYS A 837 -1.36 -39.03 -26.53
CA LYS A 837 -2.42 -39.91 -25.99
C LYS A 837 -2.10 -40.45 -24.60
N ILE A 838 -0.94 -40.09 -24.05
CA ILE A 838 -0.52 -40.52 -22.73
C ILE A 838 -1.53 -40.08 -21.66
N GLN A 839 -1.94 -41.03 -20.81
CA GLN A 839 -2.83 -40.77 -19.69
C GLN A 839 -2.01 -40.32 -18.49
N LEU A 840 -2.16 -39.06 -18.07
CA LEU A 840 -1.47 -38.51 -16.92
C LEU A 840 -2.46 -38.18 -15.79
N PRO A 841 -2.03 -38.25 -14.52
CA PRO A 841 -2.83 -37.79 -13.40
C PRO A 841 -3.17 -36.29 -13.52
N ILE A 842 -4.39 -35.90 -13.14
CA ILE A 842 -4.83 -34.48 -13.20
C ILE A 842 -3.87 -33.49 -12.51
N PRO A 843 -3.29 -33.77 -11.33
CA PRO A 843 -2.33 -32.85 -10.70
C PRO A 843 -1.08 -32.60 -11.55
N GLN A 844 -0.58 -33.64 -12.24
CA GLN A 844 0.57 -33.54 -13.14
C GLN A 844 0.17 -32.80 -14.42
N LEU A 845 -1.01 -33.11 -14.98
CA LEU A 845 -1.55 -32.40 -16.14
C LEU A 845 -1.72 -30.91 -15.89
N ARG A 846 -2.15 -30.50 -14.69
CA ARG A 846 -2.29 -29.07 -14.35
C ARG A 846 -0.97 -28.33 -14.51
N LYS A 847 0.16 -28.93 -14.11
CA LYS A 847 1.48 -28.34 -14.30
C LYS A 847 1.88 -28.31 -15.79
N VAL A 848 1.79 -29.45 -16.47
CA VAL A 848 2.20 -29.53 -17.88
C VAL A 848 1.35 -28.63 -18.78
N TRP A 849 0.04 -28.57 -18.56
CA TRP A 849 -0.86 -27.70 -19.31
C TRP A 849 -0.67 -26.22 -18.96
N ALA A 850 -0.29 -25.88 -17.72
CA ALA A 850 0.09 -24.52 -17.37
C ALA A 850 1.32 -24.07 -18.19
N GLU A 851 2.38 -24.91 -18.23
CA GLU A 851 3.57 -24.63 -19.03
C GLU A 851 3.25 -24.56 -20.54
N ALA A 852 2.34 -25.42 -21.04
CA ALA A 852 1.89 -25.37 -22.42
C ALA A 852 1.11 -24.08 -22.75
N VAL A 853 0.21 -23.64 -21.86
CA VAL A 853 -0.50 -22.36 -22.00
C VAL A 853 0.48 -21.20 -21.99
N HIS A 854 1.44 -21.19 -21.04
CA HIS A 854 2.49 -20.18 -20.99
C HIS A 854 3.34 -20.16 -22.27
N TYR A 855 3.66 -21.32 -22.83
CA TYR A 855 4.36 -21.41 -24.11
C TYR A 855 3.57 -20.79 -25.26
N VAL A 856 2.27 -21.08 -25.36
CA VAL A 856 1.38 -20.50 -26.39
C VAL A 856 1.27 -18.99 -26.24
N ILE A 857 1.06 -18.49 -25.01
CA ILE A 857 1.05 -17.05 -24.71
C ILE A 857 2.39 -16.43 -25.12
N GLY A 858 3.50 -17.06 -24.74
CA GLY A 858 4.85 -16.62 -25.06
C GLY A 858 5.06 -16.45 -26.57
N LEU A 859 4.65 -17.42 -27.40
CA LEU A 859 4.76 -17.31 -28.86
C LEU A 859 3.97 -16.12 -29.42
N LYS A 860 2.76 -15.87 -28.91
CA LYS A 860 1.93 -14.74 -29.33
C LYS A 860 2.54 -13.40 -28.90
N GLU A 861 3.09 -13.32 -27.69
CA GLU A 861 3.79 -12.13 -27.22
C GLU A 861 5.07 -11.87 -28.02
N ASP A 862 5.86 -12.91 -28.32
CA ASP A 862 7.07 -12.82 -29.14
C ASP A 862 6.75 -12.30 -30.54
N TYR A 863 5.64 -12.75 -31.14
CA TYR A 863 5.13 -12.15 -32.38
C TYR A 863 4.75 -10.68 -32.20
N SER A 864 4.03 -10.34 -31.14
CA SER A 864 3.56 -8.97 -30.90
C SER A 864 4.74 -8.00 -30.81
N ARG A 865 5.84 -8.40 -30.15
CA ARG A 865 7.09 -7.65 -30.08
C ARG A 865 7.75 -7.48 -31.45
N LEU A 866 7.84 -8.55 -32.24
CA LEU A 866 8.39 -8.47 -33.60
C LEU A 866 7.55 -7.58 -34.52
N PHE A 867 6.22 -7.64 -34.38
CA PHE A 867 5.31 -6.77 -35.10
C PHE A 867 5.47 -5.30 -34.71
N GLN A 868 5.65 -5.00 -33.42
CA GLN A 868 6.00 -3.64 -32.96
C GLN A 868 7.31 -3.16 -33.57
N GLY A 869 8.33 -4.03 -33.68
CA GLY A 869 9.58 -3.72 -34.37
C GLY A 869 9.36 -3.38 -35.85
N GLN A 870 8.56 -4.16 -36.57
CA GLN A 870 8.18 -3.84 -37.95
C GLN A 870 7.44 -2.48 -38.04
N ARG A 871 6.53 -2.20 -37.10
CA ARG A 871 5.83 -0.91 -37.03
C ARG A 871 6.80 0.24 -36.79
N ALA A 872 7.79 0.08 -35.91
CA ALA A 872 8.84 1.07 -35.68
C ALA A 872 9.66 1.33 -36.96
N ALA A 873 10.03 0.28 -37.71
CA ALA A 873 10.69 0.42 -39.00
C ALA A 873 9.82 1.16 -40.04
N MET A 874 8.52 0.86 -40.10
CA MET A 874 7.58 1.58 -40.98
C MET A 874 7.48 3.07 -40.59
N LEU A 875 7.35 3.39 -39.31
CA LEU A 875 7.32 4.77 -38.83
C LEU A 875 8.62 5.52 -39.16
N SER A 876 9.77 4.86 -39.02
CA SER A 876 11.06 5.38 -39.46
C SER A 876 11.05 5.68 -40.96
N LEU A 877 10.64 4.72 -41.79
CA LEU A 877 10.55 4.87 -43.25
C LEU A 877 9.62 6.02 -43.66
N LEU A 878 8.47 6.16 -43.02
CA LEU A 878 7.52 7.25 -43.30
C LEU A 878 8.13 8.63 -42.98
N ARG A 879 8.95 8.75 -41.92
CA ARG A 879 9.69 10.00 -41.65
C ARG A 879 10.74 10.29 -42.71
N TYR A 880 11.50 9.28 -43.14
CA TYR A 880 12.45 9.42 -44.24
C TYR A 880 11.75 9.84 -45.54
N ASN A 881 10.59 9.24 -45.85
CA ASN A 881 9.77 9.59 -47.00
C ASN A 881 9.24 11.02 -46.91
N ALA A 882 8.75 11.46 -45.75
CA ALA A 882 8.31 12.84 -45.55
C ALA A 882 9.44 13.85 -45.78
N ASN A 883 10.65 13.55 -45.29
CA ASN A 883 11.82 14.39 -45.55
C ASN A 883 12.22 14.39 -47.04
N LEU A 884 12.18 13.22 -47.70
CA LEU A 884 12.45 13.09 -49.13
C LEU A 884 11.47 13.95 -49.96
N ILE A 885 10.17 13.88 -49.65
CA ILE A 885 9.14 14.69 -50.33
C ILE A 885 9.34 16.18 -50.06
N LYS A 886 9.74 16.57 -48.84
CA LYS A 886 10.08 17.97 -48.54
C LYS A 886 11.24 18.46 -49.41
N MET A 887 12.31 17.68 -49.50
CA MET A 887 13.46 18.02 -50.36
C MET A 887 13.09 18.03 -51.85
N LYS A 888 12.24 17.09 -52.29
CA LYS A 888 11.68 17.07 -53.65
C LYS A 888 10.93 18.36 -53.98
N ASN A 889 10.01 18.79 -53.10
CA ASN A 889 9.23 20.01 -53.32
C ASN A 889 10.13 21.25 -53.38
N ASN A 890 11.16 21.31 -52.53
CA ASN A 890 12.17 22.38 -52.58
C ASN A 890 12.96 22.35 -53.91
N MET A 891 13.36 21.16 -54.37
CA MET A 891 14.06 20.98 -55.65
C MET A 891 13.21 21.41 -56.84
N VAL A 892 11.94 20.98 -56.88
CA VAL A 892 10.99 21.36 -57.93
C VAL A 892 10.74 22.87 -57.93
N SER A 893 10.55 23.47 -56.76
CA SER A 893 10.37 24.92 -56.63
C SER A 893 11.61 25.70 -57.09
N ALA A 894 12.81 25.27 -56.69
CA ALA A 894 14.06 25.89 -57.12
C ALA A 894 14.29 25.78 -58.64
N SER A 895 13.97 24.62 -59.23
CA SER A 895 14.03 24.42 -60.69
C SER A 895 13.04 25.33 -61.44
N GLN A 896 11.80 25.46 -60.94
CA GLN A 896 10.82 26.37 -61.53
C GLN A 896 11.27 27.85 -61.47
N GLN A 897 11.89 28.27 -60.37
CA GLN A 897 12.46 29.61 -60.25
C GLN A 897 13.60 29.84 -61.25
N LEU A 898 14.50 28.86 -61.39
CA LEU A 898 15.59 28.92 -62.38
C LEU A 898 15.04 29.00 -63.81
N LYS A 899 14.04 28.18 -64.14
CA LYS A 899 13.35 28.22 -65.45
C LYS A 899 12.80 29.61 -65.76
N ALA A 900 12.06 30.20 -64.82
CA ALA A 900 11.48 31.53 -65.00
C ALA A 900 12.55 32.61 -65.18
N LYS A 901 13.64 32.56 -64.39
CA LYS A 901 14.77 33.49 -64.52
C LYS A 901 15.52 33.32 -65.84
N LEU A 902 15.71 32.08 -66.30
CA LEU A 902 16.33 31.77 -67.59
C LEU A 902 15.47 32.29 -68.75
N GLU A 903 14.15 32.06 -68.71
CA GLU A 903 13.22 32.58 -69.72
C GLU A 903 13.26 34.11 -69.80
N PHE A 904 13.21 34.77 -68.64
CA PHE A 904 13.36 36.22 -68.54
C PHE A 904 14.72 36.69 -69.06
N PHE A 905 15.81 36.02 -68.68
CA PHE A 905 17.15 36.35 -69.14
C PHE A 905 17.29 36.18 -70.66
N HIS A 906 16.78 35.08 -71.23
CA HIS A 906 16.78 34.81 -72.67
C HIS A 906 15.99 35.86 -73.45
N GLN A 907 14.80 36.25 -72.97
CA GLN A 907 14.04 37.33 -73.58
C GLN A 907 14.81 38.66 -73.52
N SER A 908 15.42 38.95 -72.38
CA SER A 908 16.14 40.20 -72.16
C SER A 908 17.43 40.30 -72.97
N ILE A 909 18.26 39.26 -73.01
CA ILE A 909 19.51 39.24 -73.81
C ILE A 909 19.22 39.31 -75.31
N ARG A 910 18.16 38.65 -75.79
CA ARG A 910 17.76 38.71 -77.20
C ARG A 910 17.30 40.11 -77.60
N LEU A 911 16.48 40.75 -76.77
CA LEU A 911 16.08 42.13 -76.98
C LEU A 911 17.30 43.06 -77.05
N ASP A 912 18.23 42.91 -76.10
CA ASP A 912 19.45 43.72 -76.07
C ASP A 912 20.31 43.47 -77.32
N LEU A 913 20.48 42.21 -77.76
CA LEU A 913 21.20 41.86 -79.00
C LEU A 913 20.54 42.42 -80.26
N GLU A 914 19.20 42.35 -80.37
CA GLU A 914 18.42 42.88 -81.50
C GLU A 914 18.57 44.41 -81.59
N ARG A 915 18.29 45.11 -80.48
CA ARG A 915 18.42 46.58 -80.42
C ARG A 915 19.85 47.04 -80.61
N TYR A 916 20.81 46.29 -80.10
CA TYR A 916 22.22 46.56 -80.33
C TYR A 916 22.59 46.45 -81.81
N SER A 917 22.08 45.43 -82.51
CA SER A 917 22.27 45.25 -83.95
C SER A 917 21.69 46.41 -84.75
N ASP A 918 20.48 46.87 -84.41
CA ASP A 918 19.81 48.00 -85.07
C ASP A 918 20.61 49.31 -84.98
N GLN A 919 21.21 49.59 -83.80
CA GLN A 919 21.96 50.83 -83.59
C GLN A 919 23.40 50.78 -84.13
N MET A 920 23.94 49.62 -84.53
CA MET A 920 25.35 49.52 -84.94
C MET A 920 25.72 50.44 -86.11
N ALA A 921 24.75 50.84 -86.95
CA ALA A 921 24.99 51.71 -88.10
C ALA A 921 25.08 53.21 -87.73
N TYR A 922 24.48 53.65 -86.62
CA TYR A 922 24.33 55.07 -86.27
C TYR A 922 24.68 55.44 -84.81
N GLY A 923 24.95 54.44 -83.96
CA GLY A 923 25.22 54.58 -82.52
C GLY A 923 26.60 54.03 -82.09
N ILE A 924 26.72 53.60 -80.83
CA ILE A 924 27.99 53.10 -80.26
C ILE A 924 28.17 51.60 -80.58
N SER A 925 29.25 51.26 -81.28
CA SER A 925 29.60 49.87 -81.63
C SER A 925 30.85 49.37 -80.88
N SER A 926 30.82 48.10 -80.48
CA SER A 926 31.83 47.39 -79.69
C SER A 926 31.71 45.88 -79.92
N GLU A 927 32.52 45.37 -80.82
CA GLU A 927 32.55 43.95 -81.20
C GLU A 927 32.86 43.02 -80.01
N LYS A 928 33.69 43.49 -79.06
CA LYS A 928 34.01 42.75 -77.83
C LYS A 928 32.78 42.51 -76.96
N MET A 929 31.88 43.48 -76.88
CA MET A 929 30.65 43.38 -76.09
C MET A 929 29.64 42.46 -76.76
N LEU A 930 29.48 42.58 -78.08
CA LEU A 930 28.61 41.69 -78.87
C LEU A 930 29.03 40.22 -78.71
N LYS A 931 30.34 39.93 -78.77
CA LYS A 931 30.85 38.58 -78.51
C LYS A 931 30.58 38.12 -77.08
N ALA A 932 30.83 38.98 -76.08
CA ALA A 932 30.58 38.65 -74.68
C ALA A 932 29.10 38.37 -74.39
N TRP A 933 28.17 39.09 -75.02
CA TRP A 933 26.72 38.90 -74.86
C TRP A 933 26.22 37.63 -75.55
N LYS A 934 26.77 37.28 -76.73
CA LYS A 934 26.53 35.96 -77.34
C LYS A 934 27.04 34.82 -76.47
N GLU A 935 28.23 34.96 -75.89
CA GLU A 935 28.76 33.98 -74.92
C GLU A 935 27.88 33.87 -73.66
N MET A 936 27.24 34.96 -73.22
CA MET A 936 26.25 34.91 -72.12
C MET A 936 24.97 34.18 -72.52
N GLU A 937 24.48 34.36 -73.77
CA GLU A 937 23.31 33.63 -74.29
C GLU A 937 23.58 32.11 -74.39
N GLU A 938 24.77 31.72 -74.87
CA GLU A 938 25.19 30.31 -74.91
C GLU A 938 25.37 29.73 -73.50
N LYS A 939 25.98 30.48 -72.57
CA LYS A 939 26.11 30.05 -71.17
C LYS A 939 24.77 29.88 -70.47
N ALA A 940 23.79 30.75 -70.73
CA ALA A 940 22.44 30.58 -70.22
C ALA A 940 21.77 29.31 -70.77
N SER A 941 22.01 28.99 -72.05
CA SER A 941 21.52 27.76 -72.67
C SER A 941 22.14 26.50 -72.03
N HIS A 942 23.41 26.55 -71.62
CA HIS A 942 24.03 25.47 -70.83
C HIS A 942 23.46 25.38 -69.40
N CYS A 943 23.17 26.51 -68.76
CA CYS A 943 22.53 26.53 -67.43
C CYS A 943 21.14 25.89 -67.44
N ALA A 944 20.42 25.91 -68.57
CA ALA A 944 19.13 25.24 -68.74
C ALA A 944 19.20 23.72 -68.56
N GLN A 945 20.37 23.09 -68.71
CA GLN A 945 20.54 21.64 -68.44
C GLN A 945 20.37 21.31 -66.95
N ALA A 946 20.63 22.26 -66.06
CA ALA A 946 20.42 22.08 -64.61
C ALA A 946 18.92 22.09 -64.22
N GLU A 947 18.02 22.46 -65.14
CA GLU A 947 16.56 22.42 -64.94
C GLU A 947 16.00 21.00 -65.03
N ASP A 948 16.66 20.09 -65.78
CA ASP A 948 16.15 18.75 -66.09
C ASP A 948 16.23 17.80 -64.87
N ILE A 949 15.25 17.94 -63.99
CA ILE A 949 15.06 17.12 -62.78
C ILE A 949 13.92 16.11 -62.90
N GLY A 950 13.28 16.00 -64.07
CA GLY A 950 12.08 15.19 -64.27
C GLY A 950 12.29 13.72 -63.90
N TYR A 951 13.47 13.17 -64.24
CA TYR A 951 13.85 11.80 -63.92
C TYR A 951 13.95 11.52 -62.41
N LEU A 952 14.31 12.53 -61.58
CA LEU A 952 14.33 12.40 -60.12
C LEU A 952 12.93 12.51 -59.54
N ASP A 953 12.11 13.43 -60.04
CA ASP A 953 10.71 13.57 -59.58
C ASP A 953 9.91 12.29 -59.84
N GLU A 954 10.02 11.70 -61.04
CA GLU A 954 9.39 10.42 -61.38
C GLU A 954 9.86 9.28 -60.48
N GLN A 955 11.18 9.14 -60.25
CA GLN A 955 11.73 8.12 -59.37
C GLN A 955 11.27 8.27 -57.92
N ILE A 956 11.26 9.50 -57.39
CA ILE A 956 10.79 9.79 -56.03
C ILE A 956 9.29 9.49 -55.92
N MET A 957 8.50 9.83 -56.93
CA MET A 957 7.06 9.56 -56.89
C MET A 957 6.72 8.08 -57.04
N ALA A 958 7.47 7.33 -57.85
CA ALA A 958 7.35 5.89 -57.94
C ALA A 958 7.67 5.23 -56.59
N LEU A 959 8.76 5.63 -55.92
CA LEU A 959 9.12 5.15 -54.59
C LEU A 959 8.08 5.54 -53.53
N HIS A 960 7.57 6.77 -53.57
CA HIS A 960 6.52 7.22 -52.66
C HIS A 960 5.26 6.34 -52.79
N THR A 961 4.86 6.03 -54.03
CA THR A 961 3.71 5.17 -54.31
C THR A 961 3.95 3.76 -53.77
N GLU A 962 5.14 3.19 -53.99
CA GLU A 962 5.55 1.89 -53.43
C GLU A 962 5.44 1.88 -51.90
N ILE A 963 5.87 2.94 -51.20
CA ILE A 963 5.78 3.07 -49.74
C ILE A 963 4.33 3.16 -49.26
N VAL A 964 3.48 3.93 -49.95
CA VAL A 964 2.05 4.07 -49.60
C VAL A 964 1.30 2.74 -49.79
N GLU A 965 1.65 1.96 -50.81
CA GLU A 965 1.10 0.61 -51.01
C GLU A 965 1.54 -0.36 -49.90
N LEU A 966 2.81 -0.31 -49.49
CA LEU A 966 3.31 -1.10 -48.35
C LEU A 966 2.59 -0.74 -47.04
N GLN A 967 2.22 0.52 -46.84
CA GLN A 967 1.45 0.94 -45.66
C GLN A 967 0.02 0.37 -45.64
N LYS A 968 -0.62 0.21 -46.79
CA LYS A 968 -2.00 -0.29 -46.93
C LYS A 968 -2.14 -1.81 -46.75
N SER A 969 -1.03 -2.50 -46.60
CA SER A 969 -0.91 -3.95 -46.50
C SER A 969 -1.69 -4.52 -45.29
N PRO A 970 -2.78 -5.30 -45.48
CA PRO A 970 -3.70 -5.70 -44.40
C PRO A 970 -3.23 -6.90 -43.56
N TYR A 971 -2.04 -7.43 -43.83
CA TYR A 971 -1.64 -8.77 -43.36
C TYR A 971 -1.51 -8.91 -41.85
N ALA A 972 -0.97 -7.90 -41.16
CA ALA A 972 -0.64 -8.03 -39.75
C ALA A 972 -1.87 -8.17 -38.83
N ARG A 973 -2.98 -7.50 -39.16
CA ARG A 973 -4.17 -7.48 -38.31
C ARG A 973 -4.87 -8.84 -38.28
N ARG A 974 -5.04 -9.48 -39.45
CA ARG A 974 -5.75 -10.77 -39.57
C ARG A 974 -5.00 -11.94 -38.94
N GLN A 975 -3.66 -11.93 -38.98
CA GLN A 975 -2.85 -13.01 -38.42
C GLN A 975 -2.71 -12.92 -36.89
N GLY A 976 -2.69 -11.70 -36.34
CA GLY A 976 -2.73 -11.48 -34.88
C GLY A 976 -3.99 -12.07 -34.25
N GLU A 977 -5.15 -11.90 -34.89
CA GLU A 977 -6.44 -12.46 -34.43
C GLU A 977 -6.42 -14.00 -34.36
N VAL A 978 -5.73 -14.68 -35.30
CA VAL A 978 -5.62 -16.15 -35.29
C VAL A 978 -4.82 -16.63 -34.08
N MET A 979 -3.70 -15.97 -33.77
CA MET A 979 -2.89 -16.36 -32.61
C MET A 979 -3.55 -16.02 -31.28
N GLU A 980 -4.26 -14.89 -31.20
CA GLU A 980 -5.08 -14.54 -30.04
C GLU A 980 -6.23 -15.55 -29.83
N SER A 981 -6.83 -16.04 -30.92
CA SER A 981 -7.83 -17.12 -30.84
C SER A 981 -7.23 -18.44 -30.31
N LEU A 982 -6.01 -18.80 -30.74
CA LEU A 982 -5.32 -20.00 -30.26
C LEU A 982 -4.91 -19.88 -28.80
N GLU A 983 -4.44 -18.70 -28.38
CA GLU A 983 -4.17 -18.34 -26.99
C GLU A 983 -5.43 -18.54 -26.13
N GLN A 984 -6.56 -17.95 -26.53
CA GLN A 984 -7.81 -18.06 -25.78
C GLN A 984 -8.30 -19.51 -25.68
N ARG A 985 -8.17 -20.30 -26.76
CA ARG A 985 -8.51 -21.73 -26.75
C ARG A 985 -7.65 -22.53 -25.77
N ALA A 986 -6.35 -22.23 -25.68
CA ALA A 986 -5.44 -22.89 -24.73
C ALA A 986 -5.85 -22.57 -23.29
N ILE A 987 -6.13 -21.29 -23.01
CA ILE A 987 -6.61 -20.80 -21.71
C ILE A 987 -7.91 -21.50 -21.31
N ASP A 988 -8.87 -21.61 -22.24
CA ASP A 988 -10.16 -22.22 -21.94
C ASP A 988 -10.07 -23.73 -21.68
N LEU A 989 -9.20 -24.46 -22.40
CA LEU A 989 -8.90 -25.86 -22.07
C LEU A 989 -8.31 -26.00 -20.66
N TYR A 990 -7.40 -25.12 -20.29
CA TYR A 990 -6.79 -25.15 -18.95
C TYR A 990 -7.79 -24.80 -17.83
N LYS A 991 -8.70 -23.85 -18.07
CA LYS A 991 -9.82 -23.56 -17.14
C LYS A 991 -10.72 -24.78 -16.95
N GLN A 992 -11.04 -25.49 -18.03
CA GLN A 992 -11.83 -26.72 -17.96
C GLN A 992 -11.10 -27.80 -17.14
N LEU A 993 -9.78 -27.93 -17.28
CA LEU A 993 -8.99 -28.87 -16.48
C LEU A 993 -9.01 -28.54 -14.98
N LYS A 994 -8.95 -27.25 -14.61
CA LYS A 994 -9.01 -26.82 -13.20
C LYS A 994 -10.36 -27.10 -12.54
N THR A 995 -11.46 -27.03 -13.30
CA THR A 995 -12.85 -27.16 -12.80
C THR A 995 -13.38 -28.59 -12.80
N ARG A 996 -12.64 -29.57 -13.35
CA ARG A 996 -13.07 -30.97 -13.39
C ARG A 996 -13.23 -31.58 -11.97
N PRO A 997 -14.30 -32.38 -11.73
CA PRO A 997 -14.49 -33.08 -10.46
C PRO A 997 -13.39 -34.12 -10.21
N PRO A 998 -13.11 -34.47 -8.93
CA PRO A 998 -12.08 -35.44 -8.57
C PRO A 998 -12.32 -36.88 -9.04
N ASP A 999 -13.51 -37.19 -9.56
CA ASP A 999 -13.89 -38.53 -10.06
C ASP A 999 -13.20 -38.93 -11.39
N HIS A 1000 -12.49 -38.00 -12.04
CA HIS A 1000 -11.69 -38.28 -13.24
C HIS A 1000 -10.20 -38.15 -12.91
N ALA A 1001 -9.60 -39.23 -12.44
CA ALA A 1001 -8.21 -39.21 -11.99
C ALA A 1001 -7.18 -39.00 -13.13
N TYR A 1002 -7.52 -39.33 -14.37
CA TYR A 1002 -6.63 -39.31 -15.54
C TYR A 1002 -7.28 -38.66 -16.77
N SER A 1003 -6.48 -38.06 -17.65
CA SER A 1003 -6.88 -37.51 -18.96
C SER A 1003 -5.68 -37.56 -19.93
N ASP A 1004 -5.94 -37.54 -21.24
CA ASP A 1004 -4.89 -37.29 -22.24
C ASP A 1004 -4.69 -35.79 -22.53
N SER A 1005 -3.65 -35.48 -23.32
CA SER A 1005 -3.27 -34.11 -23.72
C SER A 1005 -3.54 -33.82 -25.20
N THR A 1006 -4.36 -34.63 -25.88
CA THR A 1006 -4.52 -34.59 -27.35
C THR A 1006 -4.94 -33.22 -27.84
N ASP A 1007 -5.92 -32.59 -27.18
CA ASP A 1007 -6.44 -31.28 -27.61
C ASP A 1007 -5.49 -30.13 -27.31
N MET A 1008 -4.74 -30.20 -26.19
CA MET A 1008 -3.70 -29.22 -25.88
C MET A 1008 -2.55 -29.30 -26.90
N VAL A 1009 -2.10 -30.50 -27.24
CA VAL A 1009 -1.05 -30.72 -28.25
C VAL A 1009 -1.49 -30.22 -29.63
N LYS A 1010 -2.76 -30.41 -30.02
CA LYS A 1010 -3.28 -29.82 -31.26
C LYS A 1010 -3.15 -28.30 -31.26
N ILE A 1011 -3.44 -27.62 -30.15
CA ILE A 1011 -3.29 -26.16 -30.05
C ILE A 1011 -1.81 -25.77 -30.16
N ILE A 1012 -0.91 -26.44 -29.43
CA ILE A 1012 0.54 -26.17 -29.52
C ILE A 1012 1.03 -26.26 -30.97
N VAL A 1013 0.70 -27.36 -31.67
CA VAL A 1013 1.11 -27.56 -33.06
C VAL A 1013 0.50 -26.50 -33.98
N GLN A 1014 -0.78 -26.16 -33.82
CA GLN A 1014 -1.43 -25.09 -34.60
C GLN A 1014 -0.77 -23.73 -34.36
N THR A 1015 -0.40 -23.40 -33.12
CA THR A 1015 0.26 -22.15 -32.76
C THR A 1015 1.66 -22.07 -33.37
N VAL A 1016 2.47 -23.14 -33.30
CA VAL A 1016 3.80 -23.18 -33.90
C VAL A 1016 3.73 -23.04 -35.42
N GLN A 1017 2.82 -23.76 -36.08
CA GLN A 1017 2.62 -23.65 -37.53
C GLN A 1017 2.16 -22.25 -37.95
N SER A 1018 1.25 -21.64 -37.18
CA SER A 1018 0.81 -20.26 -37.41
C SER A 1018 1.97 -19.29 -37.22
N GLN A 1019 2.77 -19.44 -36.18
CA GLN A 1019 3.93 -18.60 -35.91
C GLN A 1019 4.94 -18.64 -37.06
N ASP A 1020 5.34 -19.82 -37.53
CA ASP A 1020 6.29 -19.97 -38.63
C ASP A 1020 5.80 -19.30 -39.92
N ARG A 1021 4.51 -19.43 -40.23
CA ARG A 1021 3.89 -18.75 -41.39
C ARG A 1021 3.96 -17.23 -41.23
N VAL A 1022 3.52 -16.73 -40.08
CA VAL A 1022 3.41 -15.31 -39.80
C VAL A 1022 4.79 -14.63 -39.71
N LEU A 1023 5.79 -15.31 -39.15
CA LEU A 1023 7.17 -14.85 -39.12
C LEU A 1023 7.74 -14.67 -40.54
N LYS A 1024 7.56 -15.66 -41.42
CA LYS A 1024 8.01 -15.56 -42.82
C LYS A 1024 7.37 -14.37 -43.54
N GLU A 1025 6.07 -14.16 -43.35
CA GLU A 1025 5.36 -13.01 -43.91
C GLU A 1025 5.85 -11.67 -43.33
N LEU A 1026 6.06 -11.60 -42.01
CA LEU A 1026 6.56 -10.42 -41.31
C LEU A 1026 7.94 -10.00 -41.84
N PHE A 1027 8.87 -10.95 -41.94
CA PHE A 1027 10.23 -10.70 -42.40
C PHE A 1027 10.30 -10.42 -43.91
N GLY A 1028 9.42 -11.04 -44.71
CA GLY A 1028 9.26 -10.68 -46.12
C GLY A 1028 8.79 -9.24 -46.29
N HIS A 1029 7.84 -8.79 -45.49
CA HIS A 1029 7.40 -7.39 -45.50
C HIS A 1029 8.47 -6.45 -44.96
N LEU A 1030 9.16 -6.81 -43.87
CA LEU A 1030 10.27 -6.03 -43.32
C LEU A 1030 11.40 -5.83 -44.34
N SER A 1031 11.76 -6.87 -45.09
CA SER A 1031 12.77 -6.78 -46.16
C SER A 1031 12.39 -5.74 -47.23
N LYS A 1032 11.10 -5.67 -47.60
CA LYS A 1032 10.61 -4.61 -48.51
C LYS A 1032 10.75 -3.22 -47.90
N LEU A 1033 10.47 -3.05 -46.61
CA LEU A 1033 10.62 -1.76 -45.92
C LEU A 1033 12.08 -1.29 -45.91
N LEU A 1034 13.02 -2.18 -45.60
CA LEU A 1034 14.45 -1.85 -45.64
C LEU A 1034 14.91 -1.55 -47.06
N GLY A 1035 14.42 -2.30 -48.05
CA GLY A 1035 14.68 -2.01 -49.46
C GLY A 1035 14.22 -0.61 -49.88
N CYS A 1036 13.01 -0.20 -49.51
CA CYS A 1036 12.53 1.17 -49.74
C CYS A 1036 13.39 2.20 -49.03
N LYS A 1037 13.80 1.92 -47.78
CA LYS A 1037 14.65 2.83 -47.01
C LYS A 1037 16.01 3.04 -47.68
N GLN A 1038 16.63 1.97 -48.19
CA GLN A 1038 17.88 2.07 -48.94
C GLN A 1038 17.70 2.92 -50.21
N LYS A 1039 16.61 2.72 -50.96
CA LYS A 1039 16.30 3.56 -52.13
C LYS A 1039 16.17 5.05 -51.76
N ILE A 1040 15.61 5.40 -50.60
CA ILE A 1040 15.56 6.80 -50.12
C ILE A 1040 16.98 7.31 -49.85
N ILE A 1041 17.79 6.54 -49.13
CA ILE A 1041 19.17 6.90 -48.79
C ILE A 1041 20.00 7.13 -50.06
N ASP A 1042 19.80 6.34 -51.10
CA ASP A 1042 20.49 6.47 -52.39
C ASP A 1042 20.02 7.68 -53.22
N LEU A 1043 18.77 8.14 -53.02
CA LEU A 1043 18.19 9.30 -53.71
C LEU A 1043 18.54 10.64 -53.06
N LEU A 1044 18.68 10.69 -51.73
CA LEU A 1044 19.02 11.91 -50.98
C LEU A 1044 20.23 12.67 -51.55
N PRO A 1045 21.43 12.06 -51.75
CA PRO A 1045 22.58 12.77 -52.28
C PRO A 1045 22.37 13.25 -53.71
N LYS A 1046 21.56 12.54 -54.52
CA LYS A 1046 21.24 12.97 -55.90
C LYS A 1046 20.40 14.25 -55.90
N ILE A 1047 19.47 14.40 -54.95
CA ILE A 1047 18.68 15.62 -54.78
C ILE A 1047 19.57 16.79 -54.33
N GLU A 1048 20.51 16.55 -53.40
CA GLU A 1048 21.46 17.58 -52.97
C GLU A 1048 22.35 18.07 -54.11
N VAL A 1049 22.86 17.16 -54.94
CA VAL A 1049 23.62 17.51 -56.15
C VAL A 1049 22.77 18.32 -57.12
N ALA A 1050 21.52 17.92 -57.37
CA ALA A 1050 20.61 18.66 -58.24
C ALA A 1050 20.32 20.08 -57.70
N LEU A 1051 20.05 20.21 -56.40
CA LEU A 1051 19.84 21.51 -55.74
C LEU A 1051 21.07 22.42 -55.84
N ASN A 1052 22.28 21.87 -55.65
CA ASN A 1052 23.52 22.63 -55.80
C ASN A 1052 23.71 23.09 -57.25
N ASN A 1053 23.49 22.22 -58.24
CA ASN A 1053 23.58 22.58 -59.66
C ASN A 1053 22.58 23.68 -60.04
N ILE A 1054 21.33 23.58 -59.56
CA ILE A 1054 20.29 24.61 -59.77
C ILE A 1054 20.74 25.93 -59.16
N LYS A 1055 21.28 25.91 -57.93
CA LYS A 1055 21.74 27.11 -57.23
C LYS A 1055 22.95 27.75 -57.92
N GLU A 1056 23.88 26.96 -58.45
CA GLU A 1056 25.02 27.46 -59.23
C GLU A 1056 24.55 28.11 -60.54
N ALA A 1057 23.64 27.46 -61.26
CA ALA A 1057 23.03 28.00 -62.48
C ALA A 1057 22.27 29.30 -62.19
N ASP A 1058 21.48 29.35 -61.11
CA ASP A 1058 20.75 30.54 -60.67
C ASP A 1058 21.68 31.73 -60.41
N ASN A 1059 22.75 31.50 -59.65
CA ASN A 1059 23.76 32.51 -59.37
C ASN A 1059 24.46 33.00 -60.65
N SER A 1060 24.77 32.08 -61.57
CA SER A 1060 25.39 32.41 -62.87
C SER A 1060 24.48 33.32 -63.70
N VAL A 1061 23.19 33.00 -63.82
CA VAL A 1061 22.20 33.80 -64.56
C VAL A 1061 22.06 35.20 -63.95
N MET A 1062 21.95 35.29 -62.61
CA MET A 1062 21.86 36.57 -61.91
C MET A 1062 23.13 37.43 -62.11
N GLN A 1063 24.32 36.82 -62.07
CA GLN A 1063 25.58 37.51 -62.34
C GLN A 1063 25.68 38.00 -63.79
N MET A 1064 25.26 37.17 -64.76
CA MET A 1064 25.23 37.55 -66.18
C MET A 1064 24.28 38.72 -66.41
N GLN A 1065 23.08 38.71 -65.81
CA GLN A 1065 22.11 39.81 -65.89
C GLN A 1065 22.70 41.12 -65.35
N GLY A 1066 23.26 41.09 -64.13
CA GLY A 1066 23.85 42.29 -63.52
C GLY A 1066 25.11 42.78 -64.24
N LYS A 1067 25.89 41.89 -64.86
CA LYS A 1067 27.02 42.28 -65.72
C LYS A 1067 26.53 42.97 -67.00
N ARG A 1068 25.56 42.37 -67.68
CA ARG A 1068 24.98 42.91 -68.91
C ARG A 1068 24.39 44.31 -68.72
N GLN A 1069 23.57 44.50 -67.69
CA GLN A 1069 22.97 45.82 -67.39
C GLN A 1069 24.03 46.87 -67.07
N ARG A 1070 25.08 46.53 -66.30
CA ARG A 1070 26.19 47.45 -66.02
C ARG A 1070 26.98 47.82 -67.28
N GLU A 1071 27.15 46.88 -68.21
CA GLU A 1071 27.80 47.15 -69.51
C GLU A 1071 26.97 48.13 -70.36
N ILE A 1072 25.63 48.02 -70.35
CA ILE A 1072 24.73 48.98 -71.01
C ILE A 1072 24.89 50.38 -70.40
N TRP A 1073 24.86 50.50 -69.06
CA TRP A 1073 25.07 51.78 -68.39
C TRP A 1073 26.45 52.37 -68.67
N HIS A 1074 27.47 51.52 -68.81
CA HIS A 1074 28.81 51.96 -69.19
C HIS A 1074 28.85 52.51 -70.62
N LEU A 1075 28.15 51.89 -71.58
CA LEU A 1075 28.00 52.44 -72.93
C LEU A 1075 27.29 53.79 -72.92
N LEU A 1076 26.24 53.96 -72.11
CA LEU A 1076 25.56 55.24 -71.96
C LEU A 1076 26.50 56.32 -71.42
N LYS A 1077 27.32 55.99 -70.41
CA LYS A 1077 28.33 56.91 -69.87
C LYS A 1077 29.32 57.34 -70.95
N ILE A 1078 29.76 56.42 -71.81
CA ILE A 1078 30.61 56.74 -72.98
C ILE A 1078 29.87 57.69 -73.92
N ALA A 1079 28.59 57.42 -74.24
CA ALA A 1079 27.75 58.28 -75.08
C ALA A 1079 27.64 59.72 -74.53
N CYS A 1080 27.37 59.86 -73.24
CA CYS A 1080 27.22 61.15 -72.57
C CYS A 1080 28.52 61.95 -72.60
N THR A 1081 29.66 61.31 -72.33
CA THR A 1081 30.97 62.00 -72.37
C THR A 1081 31.38 62.44 -73.78
N GLN A 1082 30.97 61.71 -74.83
CA GLN A 1082 31.18 62.14 -76.22
C GLN A 1082 30.22 63.29 -76.62
N SER A 1083 29.01 63.31 -76.06
CA SER A 1083 27.99 64.35 -76.31
C SER A 1083 28.32 65.68 -75.62
N SER A 1084 28.97 65.66 -74.45
CA SER A 1084 29.42 66.87 -73.71
C SER A 1084 30.49 67.70 -74.46
N SER A 1085 31.05 67.21 -75.56
CA SER A 1085 31.97 67.97 -76.41
C SER A 1085 31.26 68.93 -77.40
N ARG A 1086 29.92 68.96 -77.45
CA ARG A 1086 29.15 69.75 -78.43
C ARG A 1086 28.32 70.93 -77.89
N SER A 1087 28.29 71.23 -76.59
CA SER A 1087 27.37 72.26 -76.07
C SER A 1087 27.92 73.08 -74.89
N LEU A 1088 28.65 74.16 -75.19
CA LEU A 1088 28.87 75.31 -74.30
C LEU A 1088 29.25 76.56 -75.12
N VAL A 1089 28.25 77.40 -75.45
CA VAL A 1089 28.36 78.87 -75.57
C VAL A 1089 27.05 79.50 -75.07
N SER A 1090 27.21 80.42 -74.08
CA SER A 1090 26.33 81.55 -73.68
C SER A 1090 25.07 81.27 -72.82
N SER A 1091 24.69 82.04 -71.78
CA SER A 1091 25.34 82.95 -70.82
C SER A 1091 24.27 83.59 -69.91
N SER A 1092 24.60 83.76 -68.62
CA SER A 1092 24.36 84.96 -67.76
C SER A 1092 23.11 85.15 -66.86
N LEU A 1093 23.43 85.38 -65.56
CA LEU A 1093 22.89 86.40 -64.62
C LEU A 1093 21.49 86.13 -63.99
N GLU A 1094 21.19 86.40 -62.71
CA GLU A 1094 21.85 86.85 -61.47
C GLU A 1094 20.74 86.90 -60.39
N GLY A 1095 21.05 86.93 -59.08
CA GLY A 1095 20.17 87.58 -58.09
C GLY A 1095 19.57 86.70 -56.99
N THR A 1096 19.78 87.13 -55.75
CA THR A 1096 19.68 86.38 -54.49
C THR A 1096 18.43 86.63 -53.64
N ALA A 1097 18.10 85.61 -52.84
CA ALA A 1097 17.72 85.62 -51.41
C ALA A 1097 16.25 85.75 -50.94
N SER A 1098 16.00 84.88 -49.94
CA SER A 1098 15.13 84.99 -48.75
C SER A 1098 13.84 84.14 -48.68
N THR A 1099 13.94 83.15 -47.79
CA THR A 1099 12.93 82.35 -47.07
C THR A 1099 12.08 83.22 -46.10
N PRO A 1100 11.06 82.71 -45.34
CA PRO A 1100 10.47 81.35 -45.29
C PRO A 1100 8.93 81.29 -45.11
N ALA A 1101 8.43 80.04 -45.04
CA ALA A 1101 7.47 79.51 -44.06
C ALA A 1101 6.00 79.23 -44.49
N ALA A 1102 5.64 77.98 -44.22
CA ALA A 1102 4.46 77.55 -43.45
C ALA A 1102 3.19 77.04 -44.17
N THR A 1103 2.92 75.77 -43.85
CA THR A 1103 1.66 75.22 -43.29
C THR A 1103 0.48 74.78 -44.20
N TRP A 1104 0.15 73.50 -44.00
CA TRP A 1104 -1.18 72.93 -43.72
C TRP A 1104 -2.04 72.38 -44.89
N VAL A 1105 -1.94 71.05 -45.01
CA VAL A 1105 -2.98 69.98 -45.09
C VAL A 1105 -4.35 70.44 -44.48
N PRO A 1106 -5.56 69.90 -44.83
CA PRO A 1106 -5.74 68.50 -45.16
C PRO A 1106 -6.91 68.00 -46.05
N GLN A 1107 -6.76 66.72 -46.42
CA GLN A 1107 -7.79 65.65 -46.48
C GLN A 1107 -8.84 65.62 -47.61
N SER A 1108 -8.68 64.60 -48.47
CA SER A 1108 -9.45 63.33 -48.45
C SER A 1108 -10.22 62.94 -49.72
N SER A 1109 -10.07 61.65 -50.02
CA SER A 1109 -11.01 60.70 -50.63
C SER A 1109 -10.90 60.30 -52.12
N SER A 1110 -10.96 58.96 -52.26
CA SER A 1110 -11.37 58.07 -53.36
C SER A 1110 -10.50 57.87 -54.61
N GLU A 1111 -9.97 56.63 -54.69
CA GLU A 1111 -10.11 55.65 -55.79
C GLU A 1111 -10.08 56.13 -57.25
N TYR A 1112 -9.08 55.65 -58.00
CA TYR A 1112 -9.08 55.64 -59.46
C TYR A 1112 -8.32 54.43 -60.03
N ALA A 1113 -8.88 53.87 -61.10
CA ALA A 1113 -8.18 53.33 -62.27
C ALA A 1113 -9.17 53.34 -63.46
N PRO A 1114 -8.77 53.32 -64.75
CA PRO A 1114 -7.44 53.51 -65.36
C PRO A 1114 -7.38 54.40 -66.65
N HIS A 1115 -6.23 55.09 -66.86
CA HIS A 1115 -5.57 55.54 -68.14
C HIS A 1115 -6.35 56.38 -69.20
N PRO A 1116 -5.76 57.07 -70.22
CA PRO A 1116 -4.33 57.24 -70.63
C PRO A 1116 -3.90 58.70 -71.03
N LEU A 1117 -2.57 58.88 -71.21
CA LEU A 1117 -1.84 59.78 -72.13
C LEU A 1117 -2.21 61.29 -72.23
N SER A 1118 -1.26 62.18 -71.89
CA SER A 1118 -0.60 63.08 -72.87
C SER A 1118 0.31 64.14 -72.23
N SER A 1119 1.44 64.34 -72.93
CA SER A 1119 2.22 65.57 -73.13
C SER A 1119 3.08 66.17 -72.01
N MET A 1120 4.38 65.91 -72.21
CA MET A 1120 5.44 66.90 -72.48
C MET A 1120 5.77 67.95 -71.42
N ALA A 1121 6.97 67.84 -70.85
CA ALA A 1121 8.05 68.82 -71.09
C ALA A 1121 9.37 68.33 -70.44
N THR A 1122 10.43 68.26 -71.22
CA THR A 1122 11.84 68.22 -70.77
C THR A 1122 12.42 69.64 -70.79
N PRO A 1123 13.58 69.91 -70.17
CA PRO A 1123 14.03 69.54 -68.83
C PRO A 1123 14.73 70.74 -68.11
N GLY A 1124 15.03 70.59 -66.82
CA GLY A 1124 16.01 71.41 -66.11
C GLY A 1124 16.94 70.49 -65.33
N ASP A 1125 18.21 70.45 -65.71
CA ASP A 1125 19.26 69.57 -65.21
C ASP A 1125 19.64 69.84 -63.74
N GLY A 1126 19.88 68.77 -62.97
CA GLY A 1126 20.64 68.85 -61.72
C GLY A 1126 20.38 67.76 -60.69
N GLU A 1127 19.12 67.38 -60.47
CA GLU A 1127 18.76 66.55 -59.29
C GLU A 1127 18.41 65.09 -59.62
N ASN A 1128 18.11 64.75 -60.87
CA ASN A 1128 17.63 63.41 -61.27
C ASN A 1128 18.61 62.24 -61.07
N PHE A 1129 19.92 62.47 -60.88
CA PHE A 1129 20.86 61.34 -60.75
C PHE A 1129 20.86 60.76 -59.33
N VAL A 1130 20.60 61.57 -58.31
CA VAL A 1130 20.46 61.11 -56.93
C VAL A 1130 19.08 60.47 -56.77
N ASP A 1131 18.03 61.10 -57.30
CA ASP A 1131 16.66 60.57 -57.23
C ASP A 1131 16.48 59.25 -57.98
N VAL A 1132 17.14 59.04 -59.12
CA VAL A 1132 17.06 57.75 -59.86
C VAL A 1132 17.90 56.65 -59.21
N ILE A 1133 18.98 57.00 -58.50
CA ILE A 1133 19.75 56.04 -57.68
C ILE A 1133 18.96 55.69 -56.43
N GLU A 1134 18.31 56.67 -55.80
CA GLU A 1134 17.48 56.49 -54.62
C GLU A 1134 16.19 55.74 -54.95
N GLU A 1135 15.56 55.99 -56.11
CA GLU A 1135 14.47 55.17 -56.64
C GLU A 1135 14.94 53.75 -56.95
N ASN A 1136 16.09 53.54 -57.60
CA ASN A 1136 16.60 52.19 -57.86
C ASN A 1136 16.96 51.43 -56.57
N LEU A 1137 17.51 52.12 -55.57
CA LEU A 1137 17.75 51.55 -54.25
C LEU A 1137 16.43 51.21 -53.55
N ASN A 1138 15.40 52.05 -53.67
CA ASN A 1138 14.04 51.78 -53.19
C ASN A 1138 13.37 50.61 -53.94
N TYR A 1139 13.61 50.46 -55.25
CA TYR A 1139 13.12 49.31 -56.02
C TYR A 1139 13.85 48.02 -55.64
N LEU A 1140 15.15 48.08 -55.34
CA LEU A 1140 15.93 46.95 -54.81
C LEU A 1140 15.51 46.57 -53.39
N ASP A 1141 15.17 47.55 -52.55
CA ASP A 1141 14.70 47.34 -51.18
C ASP A 1141 13.26 46.79 -51.18
N ARG A 1142 12.37 47.31 -52.04
CA ARG A 1142 11.03 46.73 -52.28
C ARG A 1142 11.09 45.33 -52.87
N PHE A 1143 12.01 45.06 -53.79
CA PHE A 1143 12.17 43.73 -54.37
C PHE A 1143 12.74 42.74 -53.34
N SER A 1144 13.64 43.18 -52.45
CA SER A 1144 14.13 42.40 -51.32
C SER A 1144 13.04 42.16 -50.27
N SER A 1145 12.20 43.16 -49.99
CA SER A 1145 11.03 43.06 -49.10
C SER A 1145 9.99 42.08 -49.65
N MET A 1146 9.68 42.13 -50.95
CA MET A 1146 8.78 41.19 -51.61
C MET A 1146 9.34 39.76 -51.65
N LEU A 1147 10.65 39.58 -51.81
CA LEU A 1147 11.30 38.26 -51.69
C LEU A 1147 11.30 37.73 -50.26
N GLN A 1148 11.28 38.63 -49.26
CA GLN A 1148 11.22 38.30 -47.85
C GLN A 1148 9.79 37.95 -47.42
N GLU A 1149 8.78 38.70 -47.90
CA GLU A 1149 7.36 38.38 -47.74
C GLU A 1149 6.97 37.07 -48.45
N ALA A 1150 7.48 36.81 -49.66
CA ALA A 1150 7.30 35.52 -50.33
C ALA A 1150 7.96 34.34 -49.59
N ARG A 1151 9.05 34.59 -48.85
CA ARG A 1151 9.70 33.61 -47.94
C ARG A 1151 8.90 33.40 -46.66
N GLU A 1152 8.23 34.43 -46.16
CA GLU A 1152 7.38 34.38 -44.96
C GLU A 1152 6.02 33.72 -45.25
N GLU A 1153 5.43 33.91 -46.43
CA GLU A 1153 4.25 33.15 -46.88
C GLU A 1153 4.56 31.65 -47.07
N GLN A 1154 5.78 31.31 -47.53
CA GLN A 1154 6.25 29.92 -47.59
C GLN A 1154 6.46 29.31 -46.18
N ASN A 1155 6.79 30.14 -45.17
CA ASN A 1155 6.91 29.74 -43.76
C ASN A 1155 5.58 29.73 -42.99
N ASN A 1156 4.56 30.49 -43.42
CA ASN A 1156 3.22 30.46 -42.80
C ASN A 1156 2.32 29.33 -43.37
N SER A 1157 2.70 28.72 -44.50
CA SER A 1157 2.15 27.43 -44.95
C SER A 1157 2.63 26.23 -44.11
N LEU A 1158 3.60 26.41 -43.21
CA LEU A 1158 4.20 25.35 -42.38
C LEU A 1158 3.49 25.13 -41.02
N THR A 1159 2.50 25.94 -40.66
CA THR A 1159 1.87 25.89 -39.32
C THR A 1159 0.41 25.43 -39.29
N ASN A 1160 -0.21 25.12 -40.44
CA ASN A 1160 -1.56 24.59 -40.50
C ASN A 1160 -1.60 23.18 -41.12
N PHE A 1161 -1.13 22.18 -40.36
CA PHE A 1161 -1.64 20.82 -40.52
C PHE A 1161 -2.22 20.38 -39.19
N ASP A 1162 -3.55 20.29 -39.16
CA ASP A 1162 -4.30 19.71 -38.06
C ASP A 1162 -4.06 18.20 -38.01
N TRP A 1163 -3.49 17.74 -36.89
CA TRP A 1163 -3.23 16.33 -36.59
C TRP A 1163 -4.33 15.71 -35.71
N SER A 1164 -5.50 16.32 -35.62
CA SER A 1164 -6.63 15.86 -34.80
C SER A 1164 -7.11 14.43 -35.10
N TRP A 1165 -6.73 13.84 -36.24
CA TRP A 1165 -7.06 12.47 -36.63
C TRP A 1165 -6.05 11.40 -36.16
N LEU A 1166 -5.01 11.79 -35.41
CA LEU A 1166 -4.03 10.89 -34.77
C LEU A 1166 -4.38 10.53 -33.31
N LYS A 1167 -5.62 10.78 -32.86
CA LYS A 1167 -6.13 10.29 -31.57
C LYS A 1167 -6.76 8.91 -31.68
#